data_AF-A0A816I0M9-F1
#
_entry.id   AF-A0A816I0M9-F1
#
_cell.length_a   1.000
_cell.length_b   1.000
_cell.length_c   1.000
_cell.angle_alpha   90.00
_cell.angle_beta   90.00
_cell.angle_gamma   90.00
#
_symmetry.space_group_name_H-M   'P 1'
#
loop_
_entity.id
_entity.type
_entity.pdbx_description
1 polymer ?
#
loop_
_entity_poly.entity_id
_entity_poly.type
_entity_poly.pdbx_seq_one_letter_code
_entity_poly.pdbx_strand_id
1 'polypeptide(L)'
;MKYSASYSYSSANQIPFWLLFSFGFFPRIKDYRNHVVPSLIFSLLPDGIPCQFSGDTQRIDKNLLWRVQDRCLQVTEEVYGFPARDMSGVKNQKPRLYVKFSAPVVKEDCKVSKEENEEDKQNDYVFLVLQGAHLYRKSRQANNEAMNLQETLDKELEMHKYDGALAKRKGGYMAGLSSLQRKTYGVYPLQGKLLNVRIASQKSIKKNRELQNIKTIIGLKDETSYTTTDSLRYKHVMIMTDQDEDGVHIKGLLINFFHHNWPQLLKLNPPFLSEFRTPIVKVKNRNGVEAKSFYSMAEYSEWKEQEADNLSKWETTHYKGLGTHTSEEGCEYFKHIDNHKRVFVCDDDKDHGVAIDGAFNGNSKYRKEMLENFDPNSHHHETEARQITFTDFIEKDLASFFMANMKRSVPSMLDGLKPGQRKILHCLLKRSSNEDIKVSQVSALVLTHCDYYHSEKALNNTIIKMAQHHVGSNNLPLLQSLGQFGTRIAGGQDAADPRYLRTKLSPETRILFPKEDDKYADALTGSLNVEDRKNTEPTPYYPIVPMVLVNGCRGIASGWSTFIPNYKLKDVISNVERLLNDERTEPMDPWYEGFEGTITKDGENRYKTFGRLEESSGNAETRLVTELPIEVWTNNYVSSLDKGKENRGKVSAFIENYLDRSNDTTVSIQIELKKTEKKMTPEEEKEILGLTTMLSTGNMYLFDENDMIKKYESPQEIIEDFYKSRLKAYNKRKKHMLMELEEELKKLQCRVAFVTDVMNGEFKFDIKRSRAQLYEEVKGKYEATGRGLTDYSFLLDLSFLSCSKETLQDLQDARENVNRKIIEVETLTPKAIWKSELQKLRDVTEISMSSKLKRTRSPGSTSSEKERKR
;
A
#
# COMPACT_ATOMS: atom_id res chain seq x y z
N MET A 1 49.62 -53.61 -20.95
CA MET A 1 48.22 -53.55 -21.44
C MET A 1 47.30 -53.97 -20.29
N LYS A 2 46.57 -52.96 -19.76
CA LYS A 2 45.38 -52.98 -18.88
C LYS A 2 45.36 -54.02 -17.74
N TYR A 3 46.14 -53.90 -16.64
CA TYR A 3 45.95 -53.06 -15.43
C TYR A 3 44.48 -52.88 -14.99
N SER A 4 44.04 -52.96 -13.72
CA SER A 4 44.32 -53.73 -12.49
C SER A 4 43.62 -52.97 -11.34
N ALA A 5 43.21 -53.69 -10.29
CA ALA A 5 43.31 -53.29 -8.87
C ALA A 5 42.55 -52.05 -8.32
N SER A 6 41.58 -52.34 -7.45
CA SER A 6 41.50 -51.93 -6.03
C SER A 6 42.33 -50.74 -5.53
N TYR A 7 41.74 -49.88 -4.67
CA TYR A 7 42.31 -49.55 -3.35
C TYR A 7 41.24 -48.98 -2.40
N SER A 8 41.06 -49.67 -1.28
CA SER A 8 40.53 -49.16 -0.02
C SER A 8 41.69 -48.75 0.90
N TYR A 9 41.42 -47.80 1.79
CA TYR A 9 42.09 -47.57 3.09
C TYR A 9 40.90 -47.17 4.00
N SER A 10 40.42 -47.90 5.02
CA SER A 10 41.09 -48.62 6.13
C SER A 10 42.10 -47.70 6.82
N SER A 11 42.20 -47.54 8.12
CA SER A 11 41.60 -48.10 9.34
C SER A 11 42.42 -47.44 10.47
N ALA A 12 41.94 -47.12 11.66
CA ALA A 12 41.81 -48.06 12.76
C ALA A 12 41.46 -47.24 14.01
N ASN A 13 40.38 -47.61 14.72
CA ASN A 13 40.40 -48.21 16.05
C ASN A 13 41.11 -47.41 17.15
N GLN A 14 40.35 -47.01 18.16
CA GLN A 14 40.48 -47.61 19.49
C GLN A 14 39.22 -47.35 20.35
N ILE A 15 38.64 -48.46 20.82
CA ILE A 15 37.71 -48.60 21.96
C ILE A 15 38.63 -48.89 23.17
N PRO A 16 38.40 -48.35 24.39
CA PRO A 16 37.49 -49.00 25.35
C PRO A 16 36.66 -48.10 26.29
N PHE A 17 35.37 -48.46 26.36
CA PHE A 17 34.48 -48.57 27.52
C PHE A 17 35.11 -48.47 28.95
N TRP A 18 34.56 -47.61 29.82
CA TRP A 18 33.81 -47.96 31.07
C TRP A 18 33.31 -46.70 31.84
N LEU A 19 31.98 -46.60 32.00
CA LEU A 19 31.18 -46.31 33.23
C LEU A 19 31.28 -44.98 34.03
N LEU A 20 30.22 -44.13 34.01
CA LEU A 20 29.17 -43.99 35.06
C LEU A 20 28.38 -42.65 35.02
N PHE A 21 27.04 -42.76 35.14
CA PHE A 21 26.02 -41.76 35.60
C PHE A 21 25.82 -40.48 34.76
N SER A 22 24.61 -40.05 34.33
CA SER A 22 23.25 -40.24 34.84
C SER A 22 22.20 -39.76 33.82
N PHE A 23 21.17 -40.60 33.61
CA PHE A 23 19.75 -40.35 33.28
C PHE A 23 19.40 -39.37 32.12
N GLY A 24 18.76 -39.76 31.00
CA GLY A 24 17.70 -40.76 30.74
C GLY A 24 16.41 -40.01 30.32
N PHE A 25 15.61 -40.33 29.31
CA PHE A 25 15.44 -41.50 28.46
C PHE A 25 14.69 -41.05 27.18
N PHE A 26 15.16 -41.47 26.00
CA PHE A 26 14.40 -41.67 24.75
C PHE A 26 14.16 -43.21 24.65
N PRO A 27 13.18 -43.76 23.90
CA PRO A 27 13.39 -43.86 22.45
C PRO A 27 12.15 -44.02 21.53
N ARG A 28 12.39 -43.67 20.25
CA ARG A 28 11.71 -44.24 19.07
C ARG A 28 12.24 -45.65 18.81
N ILE A 29 11.36 -46.63 18.58
CA ILE A 29 11.68 -47.89 17.86
C ILE A 29 10.56 -48.22 16.86
N LYS A 30 10.99 -48.79 15.72
CA LYS A 30 10.27 -49.24 14.53
C LYS A 30 9.53 -50.57 14.70
N ASP A 31 8.51 -50.73 13.86
CA ASP A 31 7.98 -51.96 13.23
C ASP A 31 7.67 -53.19 14.07
N TYR A 32 6.38 -53.57 14.16
CA TYR A 32 5.92 -54.96 14.04
C TYR A 32 4.46 -55.03 13.55
N ARG A 33 4.24 -55.88 12.55
CA ARG A 33 2.93 -56.31 12.01
C ARG A 33 2.21 -57.26 12.99
N ASN A 34 0.89 -57.31 12.82
CA ASN A 34 -0.04 -58.45 13.04
C ASN A 34 -0.83 -58.60 14.36
N HIS A 35 -2.16 -58.50 14.17
CA HIS A 35 -3.27 -59.33 14.70
C HIS A 35 -4.11 -58.92 15.93
N VAL A 36 -5.41 -59.29 15.79
CA VAL A 36 -6.60 -59.30 16.69
C VAL A 36 -7.43 -57.99 16.72
N VAL A 37 -8.46 -57.72 15.88
CA VAL A 37 -9.84 -58.30 15.64
C VAL A 37 -10.78 -58.05 16.87
N PRO A 38 -12.08 -57.66 16.79
CA PRO A 38 -13.15 -58.02 15.81
C PRO A 38 -14.15 -56.88 15.40
N SER A 39 -14.62 -56.79 14.14
CA SER A 39 -15.88 -57.37 13.55
C SER A 39 -17.10 -56.42 13.52
N LEU A 40 -17.95 -56.62 12.48
CA LEU A 40 -19.29 -56.04 12.21
C LEU A 40 -19.26 -54.66 11.51
N ILE A 41 -19.67 -54.44 10.25
CA ILE A 41 -20.63 -55.11 9.36
C ILE A 41 -20.14 -54.97 7.90
N PHE A 42 -20.19 -56.07 7.16
CA PHE A 42 -20.15 -56.15 5.70
C PHE A 42 -21.58 -56.37 5.17
N SER A 43 -21.77 -56.18 3.86
CA SER A 43 -23.01 -56.29 3.04
C SER A 43 -23.70 -54.94 2.85
N LEU A 44 -23.94 -54.41 1.64
CA LEU A 44 -24.22 -55.01 0.34
C LEU A 44 -23.70 -54.09 -0.78
N LEU A 45 -22.86 -54.60 -1.69
CA LEU A 45 -22.84 -54.18 -3.10
C LEU A 45 -22.37 -55.39 -3.93
N PRO A 46 -23.08 -55.78 -5.01
CA PRO A 46 -22.65 -56.88 -5.87
C PRO A 46 -21.54 -56.44 -6.83
N ASP A 47 -20.70 -57.41 -7.17
CA ASP A 47 -19.94 -57.52 -8.43
C ASP A 47 -18.74 -56.57 -8.65
N GLY A 48 -17.64 -56.93 -7.98
CA GLY A 48 -16.35 -57.25 -8.61
C GLY A 48 -15.81 -56.37 -9.73
N ILE A 49 -15.00 -55.36 -9.38
CA ILE A 49 -13.84 -54.91 -10.19
C ILE A 49 -12.71 -54.50 -9.23
N PRO A 50 -11.50 -55.09 -9.30
CA PRO A 50 -10.37 -54.65 -8.49
C PRO A 50 -9.70 -53.44 -9.17
N CYS A 51 -9.39 -52.38 -8.43
CA CYS A 51 -8.50 -51.32 -8.90
C CYS A 51 -7.43 -51.01 -7.85
N GLN A 52 -6.20 -51.39 -8.20
CA GLN A 52 -4.95 -51.07 -7.50
C GLN A 52 -4.70 -49.55 -7.49
N PHE A 53 -4.29 -49.01 -6.34
CA PHE A 53 -3.74 -47.66 -6.23
C PHE A 53 -2.20 -47.72 -6.32
N SER A 54 -1.64 -47.18 -7.40
CA SER A 54 -0.23 -46.77 -7.47
C SER A 54 -0.09 -45.33 -6.99
N GLY A 55 0.89 -45.08 -6.13
CA GLY A 55 0.96 -43.89 -5.27
C GLY A 55 1.25 -42.56 -5.96
N ASP A 56 0.81 -41.49 -5.30
CA ASP A 56 1.65 -40.34 -4.93
C ASP A 56 0.96 -39.59 -3.80
N THR A 57 1.63 -39.56 -2.65
CA THR A 57 1.18 -38.94 -1.40
C THR A 57 1.51 -37.45 -1.38
N GLN A 58 0.49 -36.59 -1.49
CA GLN A 58 0.56 -35.22 -0.99
C GLN A 58 -0.34 -35.04 0.24
N ARG A 59 0.25 -34.43 1.27
CA ARG A 59 -0.28 -34.14 2.61
C ARG A 59 -1.74 -33.67 2.61
N ILE A 60 -2.58 -34.44 3.29
CA ILE A 60 -3.87 -33.96 3.82
C ILE A 60 -3.58 -33.25 5.16
N ASP A 61 -4.05 -32.01 5.27
CA ASP A 61 -3.92 -31.17 6.45
C ASP A 61 -4.78 -31.71 7.60
N LYS A 62 -4.16 -32.03 8.74
CA LYS A 62 -4.81 -32.66 9.91
C LYS A 62 -5.80 -31.74 10.64
N ASN A 63 -5.87 -30.46 10.30
CA ASN A 63 -6.79 -29.51 10.92
C ASN A 63 -8.24 -29.59 10.42
N LEU A 64 -8.54 -30.39 9.39
CA LEU A 64 -9.90 -30.57 8.88
C LEU A 64 -10.72 -31.61 9.68
N LEU A 65 -10.08 -32.45 10.48
CA LEU A 65 -10.70 -33.60 11.15
C LEU A 65 -11.30 -33.29 12.53
N TRP A 66 -11.02 -32.11 13.11
CA TRP A 66 -11.49 -31.75 14.46
C TRP A 66 -12.74 -30.86 14.48
N ARG A 67 -13.41 -30.64 13.33
CA ARG A 67 -14.60 -29.78 13.24
C ARG A 67 -15.89 -30.46 12.78
N VAL A 68 -15.91 -31.80 12.73
CA VAL A 68 -17.09 -32.57 12.28
C VAL A 68 -17.75 -33.36 13.43
N GLN A 69 -17.42 -33.06 14.68
CA GLN A 69 -17.96 -33.83 15.82
C GLN A 69 -19.25 -33.27 16.43
N ASP A 70 -19.87 -32.21 15.86
CA ASP A 70 -20.92 -31.50 16.61
C ASP A 70 -22.23 -31.15 15.89
N ARG A 71 -22.54 -31.70 14.70
CA ARG A 71 -23.89 -31.56 14.13
C ARG A 71 -24.33 -32.81 13.37
N CYS A 72 -25.38 -33.47 13.89
CA CYS A 72 -26.14 -34.51 13.19
C CYS A 72 -26.64 -33.99 11.83
N LEU A 73 -26.19 -34.59 10.74
CA LEU A 73 -26.73 -34.41 9.39
C LEU A 73 -27.25 -35.77 8.91
N GLN A 74 -28.58 -35.90 8.75
CA GLN A 74 -29.18 -37.00 8.00
C GLN A 74 -28.99 -36.73 6.50
N VAL A 75 -28.51 -37.73 5.77
CA VAL A 75 -28.29 -37.71 4.31
C VAL A 75 -29.34 -38.61 3.65
N THR A 76 -30.04 -38.09 2.64
CA THR A 76 -30.89 -38.88 1.73
C THR A 76 -30.20 -38.91 0.35
N GLU A 77 -29.96 -40.10 -0.20
CA GLU A 77 -29.31 -40.31 -1.50
C GLU A 77 -30.33 -40.43 -2.65
N GLU A 78 -30.12 -39.69 -3.74
CA GLU A 78 -30.68 -39.99 -5.06
C GLU A 78 -29.54 -40.00 -6.10
N VAL A 79 -29.45 -41.07 -6.89
CA VAL A 79 -28.45 -41.27 -7.95
C VAL A 79 -29.16 -41.25 -9.30
N TYR A 80 -28.74 -40.37 -10.21
CA TYR A 80 -29.21 -40.35 -11.61
C TYR A 80 -28.17 -40.99 -12.54
N GLY A 81 -28.63 -41.91 -13.40
CA GLY A 81 -27.86 -42.43 -14.54
C GLY A 81 -28.51 -42.03 -15.87
N PHE A 82 -27.73 -41.53 -16.83
CA PHE A 82 -28.16 -41.36 -18.22
C PHE A 82 -27.65 -42.53 -19.08
N PRO A 83 -28.43 -43.06 -20.04
CA PRO A 83 -27.98 -44.11 -20.94
C PRO A 83 -27.12 -43.53 -22.08
N ALA A 84 -25.98 -44.17 -22.35
CA ALA A 84 -25.07 -43.81 -23.44
C ALA A 84 -25.66 -44.22 -24.81
N ARG A 85 -25.68 -43.30 -25.78
CA ARG A 85 -25.80 -43.62 -27.21
C ARG A 85 -24.41 -43.82 -27.81
N ASP A 86 -24.31 -44.82 -28.68
CA ASP A 86 -23.15 -45.29 -29.43
C ASP A 86 -22.18 -44.18 -29.90
N MET A 87 -20.90 -44.32 -29.53
CA MET A 87 -19.77 -43.81 -30.32
C MET A 87 -18.57 -44.75 -30.15
N SER A 88 -18.43 -45.66 -31.11
CA SER A 88 -17.21 -46.45 -31.32
C SER A 88 -16.09 -45.53 -31.80
N GLY A 89 -15.03 -45.36 -30.98
CA GLY A 89 -13.75 -44.87 -31.49
C GLY A 89 -12.99 -43.81 -30.68
N VAL A 90 -12.87 -43.92 -29.35
CA VAL A 90 -11.79 -43.25 -28.60
C VAL A 90 -11.36 -44.14 -27.42
N LYS A 91 -10.09 -44.60 -27.42
CA LYS A 91 -9.48 -45.31 -26.29
C LYS A 91 -9.07 -44.32 -25.19
N ASN A 92 -9.34 -44.68 -23.94
CA ASN A 92 -8.94 -44.02 -22.67
C ASN A 92 -9.72 -42.76 -22.21
N GLN A 93 -10.93 -42.95 -21.68
CA GLN A 93 -11.45 -42.12 -20.57
C GLN A 93 -12.16 -43.02 -19.54
N LYS A 94 -11.75 -42.92 -18.26
CA LYS A 94 -12.46 -43.57 -17.13
C LYS A 94 -13.73 -42.79 -16.80
N PRO A 95 -14.86 -43.44 -16.46
CA PRO A 95 -16.07 -42.75 -16.05
C PRO A 95 -15.84 -42.01 -14.73
N ARG A 96 -16.28 -40.74 -14.65
CA ARG A 96 -16.26 -39.95 -13.41
C ARG A 96 -17.62 -40.08 -12.73
N LEU A 97 -17.63 -40.66 -11.53
CA LEU A 97 -18.78 -40.62 -10.63
C LEU A 97 -18.89 -39.20 -10.06
N TYR A 98 -20.04 -38.54 -10.22
CA TYR A 98 -20.30 -37.24 -9.61
C TYR A 98 -21.19 -37.43 -8.38
N VAL A 99 -20.62 -37.32 -7.19
CA VAL A 99 -21.38 -37.20 -5.94
C VAL A 99 -21.67 -35.72 -5.70
N LYS A 100 -22.95 -35.33 -5.80
CA LYS A 100 -23.38 -33.96 -5.51
C LYS A 100 -23.65 -33.83 -4.03
N PHE A 101 -22.73 -33.23 -3.28
CA PHE A 101 -23.01 -32.77 -1.92
C PHE A 101 -24.05 -31.64 -1.99
N SER A 102 -25.28 -31.94 -1.61
CA SER A 102 -26.29 -30.92 -1.34
C SER A 102 -26.20 -30.58 0.14
N ALA A 103 -25.69 -29.40 0.47
CA ALA A 103 -25.93 -28.83 1.79
C ALA A 103 -27.44 -28.65 1.96
N PRO A 104 -28.04 -28.92 3.13
CA PRO A 104 -29.44 -28.60 3.34
C PRO A 104 -29.60 -27.09 3.15
N VAL A 105 -30.36 -26.72 2.13
CA VAL A 105 -30.83 -25.36 1.97
C VAL A 105 -31.82 -25.15 3.11
N VAL A 106 -31.37 -24.49 4.18
CA VAL A 106 -32.32 -23.83 5.09
C VAL A 106 -33.00 -22.77 4.24
N LYS A 107 -34.16 -23.11 3.67
CA LYS A 107 -35.11 -22.14 3.14
C LYS A 107 -35.77 -21.46 4.33
N GLU A 108 -35.05 -20.56 4.97
CA GLU A 108 -35.72 -19.43 5.60
C GLU A 108 -36.02 -18.44 4.49
N ASP A 109 -37.13 -18.69 3.78
CA ASP A 109 -37.77 -17.64 3.03
C ASP A 109 -38.09 -16.53 4.05
N CYS A 110 -37.46 -15.36 3.89
CA CYS A 110 -37.85 -14.16 4.62
C CYS A 110 -39.33 -13.90 4.35
N LYS A 111 -40.19 -14.37 5.26
CA LYS A 111 -41.62 -14.09 5.24
C LYS A 111 -41.81 -12.63 5.63
N VAL A 112 -41.90 -11.77 4.62
CA VAL A 112 -42.38 -10.40 4.80
C VAL A 112 -43.88 -10.49 5.08
N SER A 113 -44.33 -9.86 6.17
CA SER A 113 -45.74 -9.64 6.46
C SER A 113 -46.39 -8.90 5.29
N LYS A 114 -47.52 -9.41 4.82
CA LYS A 114 -48.32 -8.74 3.79
C LYS A 114 -48.88 -7.44 4.37
N GLU A 115 -48.21 -6.33 4.10
CA GLU A 115 -48.81 -5.01 4.20
C GLU A 115 -48.60 -4.24 2.88
N GLU A 116 -49.76 -3.88 2.32
CA GLU A 116 -50.06 -2.83 1.35
C GLU A 116 -49.79 -3.04 -0.16
N ASN A 117 -50.74 -2.50 -0.94
CA ASN A 117 -50.96 -2.68 -2.37
C ASN A 117 -49.79 -2.11 -3.21
N GLU A 118 -48.93 -2.97 -3.76
CA GLU A 118 -47.91 -2.62 -4.76
C GLU A 118 -48.20 -3.27 -6.14
N GLU A 119 -49.44 -3.19 -6.61
CA GLU A 119 -49.77 -3.49 -8.00
C GLU A 119 -49.46 -2.25 -8.87
N ASP A 120 -48.21 -2.11 -9.33
CA ASP A 120 -47.80 -1.46 -10.62
C ASP A 120 -46.32 -0.99 -10.69
N LYS A 121 -45.50 -1.13 -9.64
CA LYS A 121 -44.09 -0.63 -9.64
C LYS A 121 -43.09 -1.61 -10.26
N GLN A 122 -43.15 -1.82 -11.58
CA GLN A 122 -42.13 -2.58 -12.31
C GLN A 122 -40.97 -1.66 -12.78
N ASN A 123 -39.71 -2.05 -12.49
CA ASN A 123 -38.47 -1.36 -12.89
C ASN A 123 -38.36 0.12 -12.43
N ASP A 124 -38.64 0.41 -11.17
CA ASP A 124 -38.67 1.79 -10.66
C ASP A 124 -37.25 2.34 -10.37
N TYR A 125 -36.37 1.51 -9.78
CA TYR A 125 -35.00 1.90 -9.40
C TYR A 125 -33.93 0.99 -10.00
N VAL A 126 -32.78 1.55 -10.35
CA VAL A 126 -31.55 0.79 -10.60
C VAL A 126 -30.45 1.19 -9.62
N PHE A 127 -29.89 0.19 -8.94
CA PHE A 127 -28.69 0.33 -8.12
C PHE A 127 -27.45 0.29 -9.00
N LEU A 128 -26.64 1.34 -8.94
CA LEU A 128 -25.28 1.33 -9.47
C LEU A 128 -24.32 1.05 -8.31
N VAL A 129 -23.73 -0.13 -8.30
CA VAL A 129 -23.03 -0.68 -7.11
C VAL A 129 -21.56 -0.84 -7.37
N LEU A 130 -20.70 -0.20 -6.60
CA LEU A 130 -19.28 -0.53 -6.66
C LEU A 130 -18.96 -1.65 -5.66
N GLN A 131 -18.50 -2.81 -6.15
CA GLN A 131 -17.95 -3.86 -5.27
C GLN A 131 -16.42 -3.84 -5.27
N GLY A 132 -15.85 -3.91 -4.06
CA GLY A 132 -14.41 -4.04 -3.86
C GLY A 132 -13.77 -5.13 -4.73
N ALA A 133 -12.62 -4.80 -5.34
CA ALA A 133 -11.94 -5.49 -6.43
C ALA A 133 -11.58 -6.99 -6.23
N HIS A 134 -11.86 -7.59 -5.07
CA HIS A 134 -11.41 -8.94 -4.72
C HIS A 134 -12.31 -10.06 -5.30
N LEU A 135 -13.62 -9.85 -5.37
CA LEU A 135 -14.57 -10.87 -5.87
C LEU A 135 -14.53 -11.05 -7.39
N TYR A 136 -14.06 -10.03 -8.12
CA TYR A 136 -14.08 -10.02 -9.59
C TYR A 136 -12.96 -10.86 -10.24
N ARG A 137 -11.88 -11.22 -9.52
CA ARG A 137 -10.78 -12.03 -10.10
C ARG A 137 -11.23 -13.39 -10.63
N LYS A 138 -12.23 -14.02 -10.00
CA LYS A 138 -12.81 -15.28 -10.50
C LYS A 138 -13.64 -15.10 -11.78
N SER A 139 -14.16 -13.89 -12.04
CA SER A 139 -14.93 -13.58 -13.26
C SER A 139 -14.04 -13.38 -14.49
N ARG A 140 -12.80 -12.89 -14.30
CA ARG A 140 -11.89 -12.59 -15.42
C ARG A 140 -11.34 -13.84 -16.10
N GLN A 141 -11.15 -14.93 -15.37
CA GLN A 141 -10.78 -16.22 -15.96
C GLN A 141 -11.93 -16.81 -16.79
N ALA A 142 -13.18 -16.67 -16.33
CA ALA A 142 -14.35 -17.17 -17.06
C ALA A 142 -14.69 -16.34 -18.32
N ASN A 143 -14.48 -15.02 -18.30
CA ASN A 143 -14.84 -14.13 -19.42
C ASN A 143 -13.87 -14.18 -20.61
N ASN A 144 -12.63 -14.64 -20.41
CA ASN A 144 -11.68 -14.78 -21.51
C ASN A 144 -11.96 -16.01 -22.41
N GLU A 145 -12.81 -16.93 -21.95
CA GLU A 145 -13.17 -18.15 -22.69
C GLU A 145 -14.42 -17.98 -23.57
N ALA A 146 -15.17 -16.88 -23.43
CA ALA A 146 -16.37 -16.61 -24.23
C ALA A 146 -16.08 -15.50 -25.27
N MET A 147 -15.54 -15.91 -26.43
CA MET A 147 -15.24 -15.02 -27.55
C MET A 147 -16.15 -15.32 -28.75
N ASN A 148 -17.27 -14.59 -28.87
CA ASN A 148 -17.86 -14.16 -30.14
C ASN A 148 -18.89 -13.03 -29.91
N LEU A 149 -18.73 -11.91 -30.62
CA LEU A 149 -19.50 -10.67 -30.45
C LEU A 149 -20.52 -10.54 -31.60
N GLN A 150 -21.75 -10.99 -31.38
CA GLN A 150 -22.99 -10.38 -31.88
C GLN A 150 -24.19 -11.18 -31.32
N GLU A 151 -24.14 -12.51 -31.36
CA GLU A 151 -25.17 -13.40 -30.77
C GLU A 151 -25.23 -13.34 -29.23
N THR A 152 -24.12 -12.95 -28.60
CA THR A 152 -24.02 -12.83 -27.14
C THR A 152 -24.78 -11.62 -26.62
N LEU A 153 -24.94 -10.55 -27.41
CA LEU A 153 -25.65 -9.34 -26.96
C LEU A 153 -27.16 -9.60 -26.84
N ASP A 154 -27.73 -10.32 -27.80
CA ASP A 154 -29.16 -10.69 -27.80
C ASP A 154 -29.45 -11.79 -26.76
N LYS A 155 -28.51 -12.73 -26.55
CA LYS A 155 -28.61 -13.72 -25.45
C LYS A 155 -28.34 -13.14 -24.05
N GLU A 156 -27.50 -12.11 -23.93
CA GLU A 156 -27.26 -11.39 -22.66
C GLU A 156 -28.46 -10.51 -22.26
N LEU A 157 -29.21 -9.99 -23.23
CA LEU A 157 -30.44 -9.24 -22.99
C LEU A 157 -31.61 -10.13 -22.53
N GLU A 158 -31.72 -11.38 -23.00
CA GLU A 158 -32.76 -12.33 -22.54
C GLU A 158 -32.45 -13.02 -21.20
N MET A 159 -31.18 -13.14 -20.80
CA MET A 159 -30.77 -13.79 -19.54
C MET A 159 -30.90 -12.94 -18.27
N HIS A 160 -31.45 -11.72 -18.32
CA HIS A 160 -31.67 -10.89 -17.14
C HIS A 160 -32.96 -11.23 -16.35
N LYS A 161 -33.46 -12.47 -16.43
CA LYS A 161 -34.13 -13.08 -15.27
C LYS A 161 -33.05 -13.61 -14.33
N TYR A 162 -32.50 -12.68 -13.53
CA TYR A 162 -31.39 -12.88 -12.59
C TYR A 162 -31.55 -14.16 -11.74
N ASP A 163 -30.79 -15.19 -12.08
CA ASP A 163 -30.77 -16.45 -11.35
C ASP A 163 -30.17 -16.24 -9.95
N GLY A 164 -30.90 -16.62 -8.90
CA GLY A 164 -30.59 -16.33 -7.50
C GLY A 164 -29.23 -16.86 -7.01
N ALA A 165 -28.61 -17.76 -7.77
CA ALA A 165 -27.29 -18.33 -7.49
C ALA A 165 -26.13 -17.36 -7.78
N LEU A 166 -26.28 -16.39 -8.70
CA LEU A 166 -25.21 -15.44 -9.05
C LEU A 166 -25.08 -14.33 -8.00
N ALA A 167 -26.21 -13.87 -7.43
CA ALA A 167 -26.25 -12.92 -6.31
C ALA A 167 -25.56 -13.48 -5.06
N LYS A 168 -25.76 -14.78 -4.77
CA LYS A 168 -25.05 -15.46 -3.66
C LYS A 168 -23.53 -15.57 -3.84
N ARG A 169 -23.02 -15.56 -5.08
CA ARG A 169 -21.57 -15.64 -5.37
C ARG A 169 -20.89 -14.28 -5.57
N LYS A 170 -21.66 -13.22 -5.83
CA LYS A 170 -21.13 -11.89 -6.20
C LYS A 170 -21.52 -10.80 -5.19
N GLY A 171 -21.34 -11.05 -3.89
CA GLY A 171 -21.47 -10.05 -2.82
C GLY A 171 -22.59 -10.39 -1.82
N GLY A 172 -22.21 -10.80 -0.62
CA GLY A 172 -23.14 -11.25 0.43
C GLY A 172 -24.24 -10.24 0.76
N TYR A 173 -23.92 -8.94 0.67
CA TYR A 173 -24.86 -7.85 0.95
C TYR A 173 -26.07 -7.79 0.00
N MET A 174 -25.86 -8.01 -1.31
CA MET A 174 -26.93 -7.91 -2.32
C MET A 174 -27.79 -9.17 -2.41
N ALA A 175 -27.46 -10.20 -1.62
CA ALA A 175 -28.34 -11.34 -1.43
C ALA A 175 -29.62 -10.96 -0.65
N GLY A 176 -29.68 -9.77 -0.04
CA GLY A 176 -30.81 -9.31 0.75
C GLY A 176 -32.03 -8.79 -0.02
N LEU A 177 -31.95 -8.62 -1.34
CA LEU A 177 -33.14 -8.27 -2.15
C LEU A 177 -34.07 -9.48 -2.27
N SER A 178 -35.27 -9.35 -1.71
CA SER A 178 -36.34 -10.33 -1.82
C SER A 178 -36.79 -10.52 -3.28
N SER A 179 -37.45 -11.65 -3.57
CA SER A 179 -37.99 -11.94 -4.92
C SER A 179 -39.00 -10.89 -5.39
N LEU A 180 -39.71 -10.24 -4.47
CA LEU A 180 -40.66 -9.16 -4.76
C LEU A 180 -39.91 -7.86 -5.11
N GLN A 181 -38.90 -7.48 -4.31
CA GLN A 181 -38.08 -6.29 -4.54
C GLN A 181 -37.31 -6.36 -5.87
N ARG A 182 -36.97 -7.54 -6.38
CA ARG A 182 -36.32 -7.69 -7.70
C ARG A 182 -37.19 -7.28 -8.89
N LYS A 183 -38.51 -7.14 -8.72
CA LYS A 183 -39.39 -6.58 -9.76
C LYS A 183 -39.26 -5.06 -9.88
N THR A 184 -38.84 -4.40 -8.80
CA THR A 184 -38.78 -2.94 -8.67
C THR A 184 -37.35 -2.41 -8.73
N TYR A 185 -36.37 -3.20 -8.27
CA TYR A 185 -34.97 -2.82 -8.15
C TYR A 185 -34.06 -3.64 -9.07
N GLY A 186 -33.45 -2.97 -10.05
CA GLY A 186 -32.34 -3.48 -10.85
C GLY A 186 -30.98 -3.27 -10.17
N VAL A 187 -29.97 -4.04 -10.52
CA VAL A 187 -28.62 -3.93 -9.94
C VAL A 187 -27.55 -4.08 -11.01
N TYR A 188 -26.66 -3.08 -11.12
CA TYR A 188 -25.51 -3.09 -12.01
C TYR A 188 -24.20 -2.79 -11.28
N PRO A 189 -23.19 -3.67 -11.36
CA PRO A 189 -21.91 -3.46 -10.69
C PRO A 189 -20.96 -2.55 -11.50
N LEU A 190 -20.49 -1.46 -10.89
CA LEU A 190 -19.56 -0.52 -11.50
C LEU A 190 -18.11 -1.03 -11.51
N GLN A 191 -17.41 -0.80 -12.63
CA GLN A 191 -16.01 -1.21 -12.81
C GLN A 191 -15.02 -0.08 -12.44
N GLY A 192 -14.85 0.16 -11.15
CA GLY A 192 -13.85 1.13 -10.65
C GLY A 192 -14.28 2.59 -10.84
N LYS A 193 -13.29 3.49 -11.02
CA LYS A 193 -13.55 4.92 -11.21
C LYS A 193 -14.07 5.18 -12.62
N LEU A 194 -15.19 5.89 -12.74
CA LEU A 194 -15.75 6.30 -14.02
C LEU A 194 -14.81 7.26 -14.76
N LEU A 195 -14.88 7.23 -16.10
CA LEU A 195 -14.18 8.19 -16.95
C LEU A 195 -14.82 9.56 -16.78
N ASN A 196 -14.01 10.59 -16.50
CA ASN A 196 -14.49 11.96 -16.47
C ASN A 196 -14.81 12.45 -17.90
N VAL A 197 -16.11 12.56 -18.20
CA VAL A 197 -16.60 12.90 -19.54
C VAL A 197 -16.35 14.35 -19.96
N ARG A 198 -16.12 15.28 -19.02
CA ARG A 198 -15.85 16.70 -19.35
C ARG A 198 -14.47 16.92 -19.96
N ILE A 199 -13.51 16.06 -19.62
CA ILE A 199 -12.11 16.19 -20.07
C ILE A 199 -11.79 15.14 -21.15
N ALA A 200 -12.52 14.02 -21.16
CA ALA A 200 -12.27 12.94 -22.10
C ALA A 200 -12.67 13.32 -23.54
N SER A 201 -11.86 12.87 -24.51
CA SER A 201 -12.23 12.99 -25.92
C SER A 201 -13.47 12.16 -26.25
N GLN A 202 -14.26 12.59 -27.24
CA GLN A 202 -15.44 11.87 -27.73
C GLN A 202 -15.10 10.42 -28.14
N LYS A 203 -13.92 10.20 -28.73
CA LYS A 203 -13.41 8.85 -29.07
C LYS A 203 -13.23 7.97 -27.82
N SER A 204 -12.69 8.53 -26.74
CA SER A 204 -12.50 7.83 -25.47
C SER A 204 -13.84 7.48 -24.81
N ILE A 205 -14.81 8.40 -24.86
CA ILE A 205 -16.16 8.19 -24.29
C ILE A 205 -16.90 7.08 -25.04
N LYS A 206 -16.90 7.10 -26.39
CA LYS A 206 -17.54 6.06 -27.21
C LYS A 206 -16.91 4.68 -27.03
N LYS A 207 -15.58 4.62 -26.84
CA LYS A 207 -14.85 3.36 -26.60
C LYS A 207 -15.05 2.80 -25.18
N ASN A 208 -15.49 3.63 -24.23
CA ASN A 208 -15.65 3.22 -22.85
C ASN A 208 -16.91 2.35 -22.66
N ARG A 209 -16.71 1.02 -22.58
CA ARG A 209 -17.77 0.03 -22.40
C ARG A 209 -18.65 0.29 -21.17
N GLU A 210 -18.07 0.75 -20.07
CA GLU A 210 -18.79 0.97 -18.82
C GLU A 210 -19.84 2.09 -18.97
N LEU A 211 -19.45 3.21 -19.59
CA LEU A 211 -20.40 4.29 -19.89
C LEU A 211 -21.50 3.83 -20.83
N GLN A 212 -21.17 3.04 -21.86
CA GLN A 212 -22.17 2.52 -22.80
C GLN A 212 -23.15 1.54 -22.14
N ASN A 213 -22.67 0.71 -21.22
CA ASN A 213 -23.50 -0.20 -20.45
C ASN A 213 -24.51 0.57 -19.59
N ILE A 214 -24.06 1.59 -18.84
CA ILE A 214 -24.94 2.43 -18.02
C ILE A 214 -26.02 3.08 -18.88
N LYS A 215 -25.66 3.65 -20.05
CA LYS A 215 -26.63 4.22 -20.99
C LYS A 215 -27.67 3.19 -21.42
N THR A 216 -27.23 2.01 -21.82
CA THR A 216 -28.09 0.95 -22.33
C THR A 216 -29.05 0.42 -21.27
N ILE A 217 -28.57 0.26 -20.03
CA ILE A 217 -29.36 -0.27 -18.91
C ILE A 217 -30.47 0.70 -18.51
N ILE A 218 -30.16 1.99 -18.41
CA ILE A 218 -31.14 3.02 -18.04
C ILE A 218 -32.04 3.37 -19.23
N GLY A 219 -31.59 3.14 -20.47
CA GLY A 219 -32.31 3.52 -21.69
C GLY A 219 -32.04 4.97 -22.13
N LEU A 220 -30.85 5.49 -21.80
CA LEU A 220 -30.44 6.85 -22.13
C LEU A 220 -29.98 6.94 -23.59
N LYS A 221 -30.41 8.00 -24.27
CA LYS A 221 -30.04 8.34 -25.64
C LYS A 221 -29.24 9.63 -25.67
N ASP A 222 -28.23 9.66 -26.54
CA ASP A 222 -27.44 10.87 -26.77
C ASP A 222 -28.31 11.99 -27.37
N GLU A 223 -27.96 13.24 -27.08
CA GLU A 223 -28.63 14.45 -27.60
C GLU A 223 -30.14 14.56 -27.30
N THR A 224 -30.66 13.75 -26.38
CA THR A 224 -32.07 13.77 -25.95
C THR A 224 -32.22 14.58 -24.67
N SER A 225 -33.17 15.52 -24.62
CA SER A 225 -33.53 16.23 -23.39
C SER A 225 -34.68 15.52 -22.68
N TYR A 226 -34.48 15.15 -21.42
CA TYR A 226 -35.47 14.42 -20.63
C TYR A 226 -36.17 15.35 -19.65
N THR A 227 -37.48 15.56 -19.83
CA THR A 227 -38.36 16.28 -18.90
C THR A 227 -39.15 15.36 -17.97
N THR A 228 -39.28 14.09 -18.33
CA THR A 228 -39.85 13.01 -17.50
C THR A 228 -39.02 11.73 -17.66
N THR A 229 -39.21 10.78 -16.76
CA THR A 229 -38.48 9.50 -16.76
C THR A 229 -39.26 8.36 -17.42
N ASP A 230 -40.44 8.62 -17.99
CA ASP A 230 -41.34 7.59 -18.53
C ASP A 230 -40.76 6.85 -19.75
N SER A 231 -39.86 7.51 -20.48
CA SER A 231 -39.18 6.92 -21.63
C SER A 231 -37.94 6.09 -21.26
N LEU A 232 -37.54 6.10 -19.98
CA LEU A 232 -36.40 5.36 -19.47
C LEU A 232 -36.82 3.96 -19.00
N ARG A 233 -35.88 3.02 -19.03
CA ARG A 233 -36.09 1.66 -18.51
C ARG A 233 -36.17 1.62 -16.99
N TYR A 234 -35.51 2.58 -16.33
CA TYR A 234 -35.54 2.78 -14.89
C TYR A 234 -35.79 4.26 -14.59
N LYS A 235 -36.71 4.54 -13.67
CA LYS A 235 -37.13 5.90 -13.35
C LYS A 235 -36.16 6.62 -12.42
N HIS A 236 -35.48 5.87 -11.56
CA HIS A 236 -34.56 6.40 -10.57
C HIS A 236 -33.24 5.62 -10.55
N VAL A 237 -32.16 6.32 -10.20
CA VAL A 237 -30.82 5.74 -10.01
C VAL A 237 -30.41 5.90 -8.56
N MET A 238 -30.05 4.78 -7.92
CA MET A 238 -29.52 4.75 -6.57
C MET A 238 -28.03 4.37 -6.61
N ILE A 239 -27.17 5.25 -6.13
CA ILE A 239 -25.73 5.06 -6.12
C ILE A 239 -25.33 4.41 -4.81
N MET A 240 -24.70 3.23 -4.88
CA MET A 240 -24.22 2.50 -3.71
C MET A 240 -22.71 2.29 -3.82
N THR A 241 -21.95 2.95 -2.94
CA THR A 241 -20.49 2.86 -2.87
C THR A 241 -20.04 2.51 -1.45
N ASP A 242 -18.79 2.09 -1.33
CA ASP A 242 -18.08 2.09 -0.05
C ASP A 242 -18.19 3.49 0.59
N GLN A 243 -18.36 3.56 1.91
CA GLN A 243 -18.42 4.84 2.65
C GLN A 243 -17.01 5.30 3.00
N ASP A 244 -16.21 5.48 1.96
CA ASP A 244 -14.86 6.06 2.02
C ASP A 244 -14.69 7.17 0.99
N GLU A 245 -13.55 7.85 1.02
CA GLU A 245 -13.35 9.03 0.17
C GLU A 245 -13.37 8.67 -1.32
N ASP A 246 -12.88 7.48 -1.71
CA ASP A 246 -12.90 7.03 -3.10
C ASP A 246 -14.35 6.73 -3.57
N GLY A 247 -15.23 6.26 -2.67
CA GLY A 247 -16.67 6.13 -2.91
C GLY A 247 -17.34 7.47 -3.20
N VAL A 248 -17.04 8.51 -2.40
CA VAL A 248 -17.53 9.88 -2.63
C VAL A 248 -17.11 10.40 -4.00
N HIS A 249 -15.86 10.18 -4.42
CA HIS A 249 -15.41 10.57 -5.75
C HIS A 249 -16.17 9.86 -6.88
N ILE A 250 -16.51 8.58 -6.71
CA ILE A 250 -17.31 7.84 -7.69
C ILE A 250 -18.72 8.42 -7.81
N LYS A 251 -19.37 8.74 -6.68
CA LYS A 251 -20.67 9.45 -6.68
C LYS A 251 -20.56 10.76 -7.47
N GLY A 252 -19.52 11.56 -7.20
CA GLY A 252 -19.27 12.80 -7.93
C GLY A 252 -19.05 12.59 -9.43
N LEU A 253 -18.31 11.56 -9.85
CA LEU A 253 -18.11 11.24 -11.27
C LEU A 253 -19.42 10.80 -11.97
N LEU A 254 -20.32 10.10 -11.27
CA LEU A 254 -21.64 9.76 -11.78
C LEU A 254 -22.52 10.99 -11.92
N ILE A 255 -22.57 11.85 -10.89
CA ILE A 255 -23.27 13.14 -10.95
C ILE A 255 -22.75 13.97 -12.12
N ASN A 256 -21.44 14.04 -12.29
CA ASN A 256 -20.80 14.71 -13.42
C ASN A 256 -21.20 14.10 -14.78
N PHE A 257 -21.25 12.76 -14.88
CA PHE A 257 -21.67 12.06 -16.09
C PHE A 257 -23.11 12.40 -16.48
N PHE A 258 -24.04 12.40 -15.53
CA PHE A 258 -25.43 12.78 -15.79
C PHE A 258 -25.56 14.28 -16.06
N HIS A 259 -24.90 15.14 -15.28
CA HIS A 259 -24.93 16.59 -15.46
C HIS A 259 -24.38 17.02 -16.84
N HIS A 260 -23.30 16.39 -17.32
CA HIS A 260 -22.68 16.76 -18.59
C HIS A 260 -23.54 16.37 -19.80
N ASN A 261 -24.17 15.20 -19.77
CA ASN A 261 -24.92 14.68 -20.91
C ASN A 261 -26.42 15.01 -20.86
N TRP A 262 -27.02 15.03 -19.66
CA TRP A 262 -28.46 15.20 -19.43
C TRP A 262 -28.74 16.04 -18.17
N PRO A 263 -28.39 17.33 -18.16
CA PRO A 263 -28.54 18.18 -16.97
C PRO A 263 -30.00 18.28 -16.47
N GLN A 264 -30.99 18.17 -17.37
CA GLN A 264 -32.41 18.23 -17.02
C GLN A 264 -32.86 17.08 -16.10
N LEU A 265 -32.22 15.90 -16.20
CA LEU A 265 -32.54 14.76 -15.33
C LEU A 265 -32.29 15.08 -13.85
N LEU A 266 -31.30 15.93 -13.56
CA LEU A 266 -30.95 16.29 -12.18
C LEU A 266 -31.97 17.24 -11.54
N LYS A 267 -32.80 17.91 -12.35
CA LYS A 267 -33.80 18.89 -11.91
C LYS A 267 -35.20 18.28 -11.73
N LEU A 268 -35.36 16.99 -11.98
CA LEU A 268 -36.67 16.33 -11.92
C LEU A 268 -37.17 16.19 -10.49
N ASN A 269 -38.50 16.28 -10.34
CA ASN A 269 -39.22 15.95 -9.12
C ASN A 269 -40.29 14.90 -9.47
N PRO A 270 -40.26 13.68 -8.90
CA PRO A 270 -39.34 13.18 -7.86
C PRO A 270 -37.87 13.11 -8.32
N PRO A 271 -36.89 13.26 -7.40
CA PRO A 271 -35.47 13.25 -7.73
C PRO A 271 -35.00 12.01 -8.48
N PHE A 272 -34.24 12.22 -9.57
CA PHE A 272 -33.69 11.13 -10.38
C PHE A 272 -32.56 10.38 -9.66
N LEU A 273 -31.68 11.09 -8.94
CA LEU A 273 -30.52 10.52 -8.26
C LEU A 273 -30.74 10.41 -6.75
N SER A 274 -30.31 9.28 -6.20
CA SER A 274 -30.21 9.03 -4.77
C SER A 274 -28.93 8.27 -4.44
N GLU A 275 -28.51 8.32 -3.19
CA GLU A 275 -27.46 7.47 -2.67
C GLU A 275 -27.97 6.56 -1.56
N PHE A 276 -27.30 5.42 -1.45
CA PHE A 276 -27.51 4.46 -0.38
C PHE A 276 -26.34 4.56 0.61
N ARG A 277 -26.66 4.84 1.87
CA ARG A 277 -25.70 5.01 2.97
C ARG A 277 -25.70 3.80 3.88
N THR A 278 -24.52 3.40 4.33
CA THR A 278 -24.33 2.35 5.34
C THR A 278 -23.60 2.93 6.55
N PRO A 279 -23.79 2.37 7.75
CA PRO A 279 -22.97 2.73 8.90
C PRO A 279 -21.48 2.50 8.64
N ILE A 280 -20.62 3.43 9.06
CA ILE A 280 -19.15 3.34 8.97
C ILE A 280 -18.60 2.61 10.20
N VAL A 281 -19.22 2.78 11.36
CA VAL A 281 -18.84 2.11 12.61
C VAL A 281 -20.09 1.54 13.26
N LYS A 282 -20.02 0.30 13.74
CA LYS A 282 -20.99 -0.20 14.71
C LYS A 282 -20.28 -0.61 15.99
N VAL A 283 -20.90 -0.25 17.10
CA VAL A 283 -20.47 -0.69 18.43
C VAL A 283 -21.53 -1.62 18.98
N LYS A 284 -21.10 -2.77 19.46
CA LYS A 284 -21.97 -3.74 20.14
C LYS A 284 -21.49 -3.87 21.57
N ASN A 285 -22.41 -3.85 22.53
CA ASN A 285 -22.05 -4.23 23.89
C ASN A 285 -21.59 -5.71 23.85
N ARG A 286 -20.56 -6.10 24.61
CA ARG A 286 -20.06 -7.49 24.67
C ARG A 286 -21.14 -8.49 25.09
N ASN A 287 -22.19 -8.04 25.77
CA ASN A 287 -23.35 -8.86 26.11
C ASN A 287 -24.33 -9.06 24.94
N GLY A 288 -24.10 -8.41 23.79
CA GLY A 288 -24.84 -8.57 22.54
C GLY A 288 -26.21 -7.88 22.45
N VAL A 289 -26.68 -7.25 23.53
CA VAL A 289 -28.05 -6.72 23.64
C VAL A 289 -28.22 -5.35 22.97
N GLU A 290 -27.21 -4.50 23.04
CA GLU A 290 -27.25 -3.14 22.48
C GLU A 290 -26.27 -2.97 21.34
N ALA A 291 -26.73 -2.41 20.22
CA ALA A 291 -25.91 -2.07 19.06
C ALA A 291 -26.20 -0.62 18.63
N LYS A 292 -25.16 0.21 18.55
CA LYS A 292 -25.24 1.58 17.99
C LYS A 292 -24.50 1.62 16.66
N SER A 293 -25.06 2.35 15.71
CA SER A 293 -24.51 2.52 14.35
C SER A 293 -24.20 3.98 14.12
N PHE A 294 -23.00 4.27 13.65
CA PHE A 294 -22.52 5.62 13.34
C PHE A 294 -22.28 5.75 11.85
N TYR A 295 -22.71 6.86 11.26
CA TYR A 295 -22.62 7.12 9.83
C TYR A 295 -21.50 8.11 9.50
N SER A 296 -20.86 8.70 10.51
CA SER A 296 -19.62 9.46 10.37
C SER A 296 -18.60 9.08 11.44
N MET A 297 -17.31 9.32 11.15
CA MET A 297 -16.24 9.14 12.14
C MET A 297 -16.29 10.21 13.25
N ALA A 298 -16.85 11.37 12.95
CA ALA A 298 -17.09 12.46 13.91
C ALA A 298 -18.06 12.01 15.02
N GLU A 299 -19.25 11.53 14.65
CA GLU A 299 -20.24 10.98 15.59
C GLU A 299 -19.65 9.89 16.47
N TYR A 300 -18.89 8.97 15.86
CA TYR A 300 -18.23 7.91 16.60
C TYR A 300 -17.19 8.46 17.58
N SER A 301 -16.45 9.51 17.21
CA SER A 301 -15.43 10.12 18.07
C SER A 301 -16.07 10.87 19.24
N GLU A 302 -17.11 11.66 18.99
CA GLU A 302 -17.90 12.34 20.04
C GLU A 302 -18.52 11.34 21.01
N TRP A 303 -19.11 10.26 20.50
CA TRP A 303 -19.64 9.18 21.33
C TRP A 303 -18.53 8.46 22.13
N LYS A 304 -17.38 8.22 21.50
CA LYS A 304 -16.23 7.58 22.15
C LYS A 304 -15.71 8.44 23.32
N GLU A 305 -15.67 9.76 23.16
CA GLU A 305 -15.30 10.70 24.22
C GLU A 305 -16.31 10.71 25.37
N GLN A 306 -17.61 10.65 25.06
CA GLN A 306 -18.66 10.56 26.08
C GLN A 306 -18.64 9.24 26.86
N GLU A 307 -18.25 8.13 26.23
CA GLU A 307 -18.20 6.79 26.83
C GLU A 307 -16.79 6.34 27.24
N ALA A 308 -15.84 7.28 27.40
CA ALA A 308 -14.42 6.99 27.62
C ALA A 308 -14.16 5.98 28.76
N ASP A 309 -14.89 6.10 29.88
CA ASP A 309 -14.76 5.22 31.05
C ASP A 309 -15.32 3.79 30.84
N ASN A 310 -16.15 3.59 29.80
CA ASN A 310 -16.87 2.34 29.53
C ASN A 310 -16.42 1.63 28.26
N LEU A 311 -15.41 2.13 27.54
CA LEU A 311 -14.98 1.59 26.23
C LEU A 311 -14.66 0.08 26.26
N SER A 312 -14.18 -0.44 27.39
CA SER A 312 -13.88 -1.87 27.57
C SER A 312 -15.09 -2.80 27.45
N LYS A 313 -16.32 -2.27 27.64
CA LYS A 313 -17.59 -3.00 27.54
C LYS A 313 -18.10 -3.12 26.10
N TRP A 314 -17.55 -2.33 25.18
CA TRP A 314 -17.97 -2.27 23.78
C TRP A 314 -17.01 -3.02 22.87
N GLU A 315 -17.55 -3.66 21.85
CA GLU A 315 -16.83 -4.21 20.71
C GLU A 315 -17.12 -3.34 19.49
N THR A 316 -16.08 -2.71 18.95
CA THR A 316 -16.17 -1.83 17.78
C THR A 316 -15.85 -2.60 16.51
N THR A 317 -16.75 -2.51 15.52
CA THR A 317 -16.53 -3.02 14.17
C THR A 317 -16.55 -1.87 13.17
N HIS A 318 -15.49 -1.74 12.36
CA HIS A 318 -15.38 -0.74 11.31
C HIS A 318 -15.80 -1.33 9.95
N TYR A 319 -16.73 -0.65 9.27
CA TYR A 319 -17.33 -1.05 8.00
C TYR A 319 -16.87 -0.09 6.90
N LYS A 320 -15.69 -0.37 6.33
CA LYS A 320 -15.14 0.46 5.25
C LYS A 320 -15.71 0.08 3.88
N GLY A 321 -15.75 -1.22 3.59
CA GLY A 321 -16.25 -1.73 2.32
C GLY A 321 -17.64 -2.31 2.47
N LEU A 322 -18.46 -2.21 1.42
CA LEU A 322 -19.77 -2.84 1.34
C LEU A 322 -19.71 -4.37 1.53
N GLY A 323 -18.54 -4.97 1.27
CA GLY A 323 -18.28 -6.40 1.49
C GLY A 323 -18.10 -6.82 2.95
N THR A 324 -17.96 -5.88 3.90
CA THR A 324 -17.83 -6.18 5.34
C THR A 324 -19.19 -6.49 5.97
N HIS A 325 -20.29 -5.98 5.39
CA HIS A 325 -21.63 -6.23 5.89
C HIS A 325 -22.08 -7.67 5.62
N THR A 326 -22.77 -8.25 6.59
CA THR A 326 -23.35 -9.59 6.42
C THR A 326 -24.60 -9.53 5.55
N SER A 327 -25.03 -10.69 5.01
CA SER A 327 -26.27 -10.77 4.25
C SER A 327 -27.49 -10.41 5.09
N GLU A 328 -27.48 -10.76 6.38
CA GLU A 328 -28.55 -10.43 7.34
C GLU A 328 -28.68 -8.93 7.56
N GLU A 329 -27.55 -8.25 7.76
CA GLU A 329 -27.51 -6.78 7.83
C GLU A 329 -28.02 -6.16 6.51
N GLY A 330 -27.60 -6.71 5.37
CA GLY A 330 -28.11 -6.32 4.05
C GLY A 330 -29.63 -6.38 3.97
N CYS A 331 -30.22 -7.53 4.31
CA CYS A 331 -31.68 -7.69 4.37
C CYS A 331 -32.33 -6.60 5.24
N GLU A 332 -31.79 -6.35 6.43
CA GLU A 332 -32.36 -5.39 7.36
C GLU A 332 -32.33 -3.95 6.81
N TYR A 333 -31.22 -3.56 6.19
CA TYR A 333 -31.14 -2.25 5.56
C TYR A 333 -32.10 -2.09 4.37
N PHE A 334 -32.32 -3.16 3.59
CA PHE A 334 -33.28 -3.15 2.48
C PHE A 334 -34.75 -3.16 2.94
N LYS A 335 -35.05 -3.72 4.12
CA LYS A 335 -36.39 -3.56 4.74
C LYS A 335 -36.66 -2.10 5.11
N HIS A 336 -35.63 -1.42 5.63
CA HIS A 336 -35.68 -0.02 6.03
C HIS A 336 -34.90 0.88 5.06
N ILE A 337 -35.16 0.71 3.76
CA ILE A 337 -34.40 1.41 2.70
C ILE A 337 -34.49 2.93 2.83
N ASP A 338 -35.63 3.46 3.26
CA ASP A 338 -35.83 4.91 3.41
C ASP A 338 -34.96 5.53 4.52
N ASN A 339 -34.50 4.74 5.50
CA ASN A 339 -33.55 5.19 6.51
C ASN A 339 -32.10 5.26 5.97
N HIS A 340 -31.83 4.50 4.89
CA HIS A 340 -30.52 4.39 4.26
C HIS A 340 -30.43 5.19 2.95
N LYS A 341 -31.56 5.72 2.47
CA LYS A 341 -31.67 6.49 1.24
C LYS A 341 -31.54 7.99 1.53
N ARG A 342 -30.60 8.63 0.85
CA ARG A 342 -30.48 10.11 0.80
C ARG A 342 -30.65 10.55 -0.66
N VAL A 343 -31.58 11.47 -0.94
CA VAL A 343 -31.85 11.93 -2.31
C VAL A 343 -31.05 13.18 -2.65
N PHE A 344 -30.60 13.31 -3.89
CA PHE A 344 -29.94 14.53 -4.37
C PHE A 344 -30.97 15.51 -4.91
N VAL A 345 -30.90 16.76 -4.46
CA VAL A 345 -31.81 17.84 -4.88
C VAL A 345 -31.02 19.02 -5.46
N CYS A 346 -31.66 19.81 -6.31
CA CYS A 346 -31.10 21.09 -6.75
C CYS A 346 -31.20 22.12 -5.62
N ASP A 347 -30.19 22.97 -5.49
CA ASP A 347 -30.31 24.18 -4.67
C ASP A 347 -31.27 25.17 -5.34
N ASP A 348 -32.17 25.76 -4.56
CA ASP A 348 -33.05 26.84 -5.02
C ASP A 348 -32.27 28.17 -5.18
N ASP A 349 -31.21 28.37 -4.37
CA ASP A 349 -30.46 29.63 -4.27
C ASP A 349 -29.08 29.61 -4.96
N LYS A 350 -28.55 28.44 -5.35
CA LYS A 350 -27.20 28.28 -5.91
C LYS A 350 -27.23 27.57 -7.27
N ASP A 351 -26.36 27.99 -8.19
CA ASP A 351 -26.18 27.28 -9.46
C ASP A 351 -25.30 26.03 -9.27
N HIS A 352 -25.94 24.90 -8.99
CA HIS A 352 -25.29 23.58 -8.91
C HIS A 352 -24.46 23.25 -10.17
N GLY A 353 -24.78 23.84 -11.32
CA GLY A 353 -24.04 23.66 -12.55
C GLY A 353 -22.60 24.19 -12.45
N VAL A 354 -22.42 25.34 -11.79
CA VAL A 354 -21.09 25.94 -11.54
C VAL A 354 -20.27 25.06 -10.61
N ALA A 355 -20.86 24.54 -9.54
CA ALA A 355 -20.17 23.68 -8.59
C ALA A 355 -19.72 22.35 -9.24
N ILE A 356 -20.64 21.67 -9.95
CA ILE A 356 -20.32 20.41 -10.63
C ILE A 356 -19.30 20.62 -11.76
N ASP A 357 -19.46 21.67 -12.57
CA ASP A 357 -18.48 21.96 -13.63
C ASP A 357 -17.11 22.30 -13.03
N GLY A 358 -17.05 23.21 -12.05
CA GLY A 358 -15.82 23.60 -11.36
C GLY A 358 -15.09 22.44 -10.70
N ALA A 359 -15.80 21.46 -10.14
CA ALA A 359 -15.21 20.28 -9.56
C ALA A 359 -14.54 19.36 -10.59
N PHE A 360 -15.11 19.20 -11.79
CA PHE A 360 -14.71 18.18 -12.76
C PHE A 360 -14.12 18.70 -14.08
N ASN A 361 -14.12 20.00 -14.33
CA ASN A 361 -13.52 20.58 -15.52
C ASN A 361 -11.98 20.59 -15.44
N GLY A 362 -11.34 20.92 -16.57
CA GLY A 362 -9.88 20.97 -16.67
C GLY A 362 -9.24 22.12 -15.88
N ASN A 363 -10.00 23.15 -15.50
CA ASN A 363 -9.51 24.29 -14.73
C ASN A 363 -9.40 23.91 -13.24
N SER A 364 -8.29 24.24 -12.60
CA SER A 364 -8.09 23.96 -11.18
C SER A 364 -8.52 25.08 -10.23
N LYS A 365 -8.84 26.28 -10.74
CA LYS A 365 -9.13 27.47 -9.92
C LYS A 365 -10.23 27.21 -8.89
N TYR A 366 -11.39 26.70 -9.33
CA TYR A 366 -12.51 26.39 -8.45
C TYR A 366 -12.12 25.40 -7.34
N ARG A 367 -11.41 24.32 -7.69
CA ARG A 367 -10.96 23.32 -6.71
C ARG A 367 -10.00 23.90 -5.67
N LYS A 368 -9.14 24.84 -6.06
CA LYS A 368 -8.21 25.51 -5.14
C LYS A 368 -8.96 26.42 -4.16
N GLU A 369 -9.81 27.30 -4.69
CA GLU A 369 -10.64 28.21 -3.89
C GLU A 369 -11.55 27.44 -2.92
N MET A 370 -12.14 26.33 -3.38
CA MET A 370 -12.96 25.46 -2.54
C MET A 370 -12.15 24.86 -1.38
N LEU A 371 -10.92 24.41 -1.61
CA LEU A 371 -10.08 23.78 -0.59
C LEU A 371 -9.41 24.78 0.36
N GLU A 372 -9.16 26.01 -0.09
CA GLU A 372 -8.67 27.09 0.77
C GLU A 372 -9.72 27.52 1.81
N ASN A 373 -11.00 27.45 1.44
CA ASN A 373 -12.12 27.78 2.32
C ASN A 373 -12.74 26.56 3.03
N PHE A 374 -12.21 25.36 2.78
CA PHE A 374 -12.76 24.12 3.34
C PHE A 374 -12.37 23.99 4.82
N ASP A 375 -13.36 24.01 5.71
CA ASP A 375 -13.17 23.65 7.11
C ASP A 375 -13.38 22.13 7.29
N PRO A 376 -12.34 21.36 7.67
CA PRO A 376 -12.47 19.92 7.92
C PRO A 376 -13.49 19.56 9.01
N ASN A 377 -13.82 20.50 9.90
CA ASN A 377 -14.82 20.32 10.96
C ASN A 377 -16.23 20.76 10.52
N SER A 378 -16.41 21.23 9.29
CA SER A 378 -17.73 21.58 8.76
C SER A 378 -18.59 20.36 8.37
N HIS A 379 -18.03 19.15 8.41
CA HIS A 379 -18.72 17.87 8.18
C HIS A 379 -19.77 17.50 9.23
N HIS A 380 -19.98 18.33 10.25
CA HIS A 380 -20.64 17.92 11.50
C HIS A 380 -22.17 18.00 11.53
N HIS A 381 -22.87 18.42 10.48
CA HIS A 381 -24.33 18.58 10.58
C HIS A 381 -25.04 18.02 9.34
N GLU A 382 -25.97 17.08 9.56
CA GLU A 382 -26.93 16.47 8.61
C GLU A 382 -26.66 15.01 8.16
N THR A 383 -26.06 14.17 8.99
CA THR A 383 -26.13 12.71 8.81
C THR A 383 -27.57 12.17 8.85
N GLU A 384 -28.50 12.84 9.52
CA GLU A 384 -29.92 12.46 9.52
C GLU A 384 -30.72 12.99 8.33
N ALA A 385 -30.17 13.93 7.55
CA ALA A 385 -30.91 14.52 6.45
C ALA A 385 -31.16 13.49 5.34
N ARG A 386 -32.44 13.36 4.96
CA ARG A 386 -32.89 12.51 3.85
C ARG A 386 -32.62 13.13 2.49
N GLN A 387 -32.19 14.39 2.44
CA GLN A 387 -31.90 15.13 1.22
C GLN A 387 -30.51 15.77 1.35
N ILE A 388 -29.82 15.91 0.22
CA ILE A 388 -28.57 16.66 0.12
C ILE A 388 -28.58 17.43 -1.19
N THR A 389 -28.19 18.70 -1.15
CA THR A 389 -28.09 19.48 -2.38
C THR A 389 -26.84 19.11 -3.16
N PHE A 390 -26.87 19.25 -4.48
CA PHE A 390 -25.68 18.99 -5.30
C PHE A 390 -24.51 19.90 -4.89
N THR A 391 -24.76 21.15 -4.52
CA THR A 391 -23.68 22.06 -4.12
C THR A 391 -23.06 21.63 -2.80
N ASP A 392 -23.87 21.27 -1.80
CA ASP A 392 -23.38 20.78 -0.51
C ASP A 392 -22.59 19.48 -0.66
N PHE A 393 -23.04 18.56 -1.51
CA PHE A 393 -22.26 17.36 -1.83
C PHE A 393 -20.88 17.71 -2.42
N ILE A 394 -20.78 18.72 -3.28
CA ILE A 394 -19.50 19.12 -3.89
C ILE A 394 -18.60 19.86 -2.88
N GLU A 395 -19.15 20.85 -2.17
CA GLU A 395 -18.40 21.75 -1.29
C GLU A 395 -18.02 21.10 0.05
N LYS A 396 -18.78 20.09 0.51
CA LYS A 396 -18.53 19.36 1.76
C LYS A 396 -17.97 17.96 1.47
N ASP A 397 -18.80 17.05 0.96
CA ASP A 397 -18.43 15.64 0.79
C ASP A 397 -17.26 15.47 -0.19
N LEU A 398 -17.37 15.99 -1.43
CA LEU A 398 -16.32 15.84 -2.44
C LEU A 398 -15.04 16.62 -2.10
N ALA A 399 -15.15 17.77 -1.41
CA ALA A 399 -13.99 18.53 -0.94
C ALA A 399 -13.13 17.71 0.03
N SER A 400 -13.74 16.93 0.94
CA SER A 400 -13.03 16.01 1.82
C SER A 400 -12.20 14.98 1.04
N PHE A 401 -12.75 14.44 -0.06
CA PHE A 401 -12.01 13.56 -0.95
C PHE A 401 -10.85 14.27 -1.63
N PHE A 402 -11.04 15.50 -2.11
CA PHE A 402 -9.96 16.25 -2.74
C PHE A 402 -8.82 16.54 -1.75
N MET A 403 -9.15 16.86 -0.50
CA MET A 403 -8.17 17.03 0.59
C MET A 403 -7.42 15.72 0.86
N ALA A 404 -8.13 14.61 1.05
CA ALA A 404 -7.51 13.28 1.22
C ALA A 404 -6.65 12.89 0.01
N ASN A 405 -7.10 13.22 -1.20
CA ASN A 405 -6.35 12.99 -2.43
C ASN A 405 -5.07 13.83 -2.47
N MET A 406 -5.10 15.07 -2.01
CA MET A 406 -3.93 15.93 -1.93
C MET A 406 -2.91 15.34 -0.95
N LYS A 407 -3.34 15.00 0.28
CA LYS A 407 -2.50 14.38 1.32
C LYS A 407 -1.84 13.08 0.86
N ARG A 408 -2.54 12.23 0.10
CA ARG A 408 -1.97 10.96 -0.42
C ARG A 408 -1.08 11.13 -1.66
N SER A 409 -1.22 12.22 -2.41
CA SER A 409 -0.56 12.42 -3.70
C SER A 409 0.69 13.31 -3.64
N VAL A 410 0.71 14.30 -2.75
CA VAL A 410 1.81 15.26 -2.58
C VAL A 410 2.60 14.88 -1.31
N PRO A 411 3.93 14.74 -1.37
CA PRO A 411 4.73 14.43 -0.19
C PRO A 411 4.96 15.66 0.71
N SER A 412 5.42 15.42 1.93
CA SER A 412 5.91 16.48 2.81
C SER A 412 7.32 16.90 2.41
N MET A 413 7.66 18.18 2.57
CA MET A 413 9.03 18.67 2.41
C MET A 413 9.99 18.09 3.45
N LEU A 414 9.49 17.57 4.57
CA LEU A 414 10.32 17.06 5.67
C LEU A 414 11.02 15.76 5.27
N ASP A 415 10.26 14.74 4.89
CA ASP A 415 10.82 13.43 4.53
C ASP A 415 10.79 13.14 3.02
N GLY A 416 10.08 13.93 2.22
CA GLY A 416 9.86 13.64 0.80
C GLY A 416 9.01 12.40 0.56
N LEU A 417 8.33 11.87 1.58
CA LEU A 417 7.54 10.65 1.49
C LEU A 417 6.05 10.97 1.48
N LYS A 418 5.32 10.17 0.71
CA LYS A 418 3.86 10.10 0.78
C LYS A 418 3.44 9.21 1.95
N PRO A 419 2.22 9.35 2.50
CA PRO A 419 1.77 8.56 3.66
C PRO A 419 1.96 7.05 3.52
N GLY A 420 1.67 6.47 2.34
CA GLY A 420 1.89 5.05 2.08
C GLY A 420 3.36 4.62 2.15
N GLN A 421 4.28 5.43 1.63
CA GLN A 421 5.72 5.19 1.71
C GLN A 421 6.22 5.29 3.15
N ARG A 422 5.68 6.25 3.90
CA ARG A 422 6.00 6.48 5.30
C ARG A 422 5.56 5.33 6.21
N LYS A 423 4.36 4.79 6.00
CA LYS A 423 3.85 3.59 6.70
C LYS A 423 4.77 2.37 6.47
N ILE A 424 5.23 2.17 5.23
CA ILE A 424 6.20 1.10 4.91
C ILE A 424 7.51 1.32 5.68
N LEU A 425 8.08 2.53 5.61
CA LEU A 425 9.33 2.84 6.29
C LEU A 425 9.21 2.68 7.81
N HIS A 426 8.12 3.16 8.40
CA HIS A 426 7.82 3.05 9.82
C HIS A 426 7.83 1.60 10.32
N CYS A 427 7.10 0.71 9.64
CA CYS A 427 7.09 -0.72 9.99
C CYS A 427 8.48 -1.35 9.91
N LEU A 428 9.30 -0.96 8.94
CA LEU A 428 10.65 -1.50 8.78
C LEU A 428 11.63 -0.93 9.81
N LEU A 429 11.53 0.35 10.17
CA LEU A 429 12.35 0.99 11.21
C LEU A 429 12.04 0.45 12.62
N LYS A 430 10.78 0.09 12.90
CA LYS A 430 10.37 -0.51 14.19
C LYS A 430 10.79 -1.97 14.37
N ARG A 431 11.27 -2.65 13.32
CA ARG A 431 11.76 -4.03 13.43
C ARG A 431 13.09 -4.06 14.19
N SER A 432 13.24 -5.06 15.06
CA SER A 432 14.48 -5.27 15.82
C SER A 432 15.66 -5.72 14.94
N SER A 433 15.38 -6.42 13.84
CA SER A 433 16.39 -6.90 12.89
C SER A 433 16.15 -6.34 11.48
N ASN A 434 17.26 -5.99 10.80
CA ASN A 434 17.26 -5.62 9.38
C ASN A 434 17.49 -6.84 8.45
N GLU A 435 16.99 -8.01 8.85
CA GLU A 435 17.00 -9.20 8.00
C GLU A 435 16.04 -9.04 6.83
N ASP A 436 16.39 -9.68 5.72
CA ASP A 436 15.60 -9.61 4.52
C ASP A 436 14.24 -10.30 4.69
N ILE A 437 13.22 -9.68 4.10
CA ILE A 437 11.82 -10.07 4.27
C ILE A 437 11.14 -10.05 2.91
N LYS A 438 10.15 -10.93 2.67
CA LYS A 438 9.41 -10.92 1.41
C LYS A 438 8.59 -9.64 1.28
N VAL A 439 8.46 -9.09 0.08
CA VAL A 439 7.65 -7.89 -0.17
C VAL A 439 6.20 -8.09 0.27
N SER A 440 5.61 -9.26 0.01
CA SER A 440 4.26 -9.60 0.48
C SER A 440 4.14 -9.63 2.01
N GLN A 441 5.20 -10.04 2.73
CA GLN A 441 5.21 -10.03 4.20
C GLN A 441 5.34 -8.61 4.74
N VAL A 442 6.09 -7.72 4.09
CA VAL A 442 6.13 -6.29 4.44
C VAL A 442 4.75 -5.67 4.27
N SER A 443 4.05 -5.96 3.18
CA SER A 443 2.67 -5.50 2.99
C SER A 443 1.73 -5.98 4.09
N ALA A 444 1.83 -7.26 4.48
CA ALA A 444 1.04 -7.80 5.59
C ALA A 444 1.35 -7.12 6.93
N LEU A 445 2.62 -6.84 7.22
CA LEU A 445 3.03 -6.10 8.43
C LEU A 445 2.40 -4.70 8.48
N VAL A 446 2.48 -3.96 7.38
CA VAL A 446 1.89 -2.62 7.30
C VAL A 446 0.37 -2.67 7.44
N LEU A 447 -0.31 -3.64 6.81
CA LEU A 447 -1.77 -3.82 6.98
C LEU A 447 -2.18 -4.20 8.40
N THR A 448 -1.27 -4.81 9.17
CA THR A 448 -1.54 -5.26 10.56
C THR A 448 -1.25 -4.17 11.59
N HIS A 449 -0.18 -3.40 11.38
CA HIS A 449 0.36 -2.45 12.36
C HIS A 449 0.12 -0.99 12.01
N CYS A 450 -0.25 -0.69 10.77
CA CYS A 450 -0.62 0.64 10.35
C CYS A 450 -2.04 0.64 9.82
N ASP A 451 -2.74 1.73 10.08
CA ASP A 451 -4.04 2.03 9.50
C ASP A 451 -3.89 2.33 7.99
N TYR A 452 -3.64 1.30 7.18
CA TYR A 452 -3.55 1.37 5.72
C TYR A 452 -4.79 0.74 5.10
N TYR A 453 -5.65 1.57 4.51
CA TYR A 453 -6.97 1.15 4.09
C TYR A 453 -7.15 0.97 2.57
N HIS A 454 -6.04 0.95 1.83
CA HIS A 454 -6.05 0.72 0.38
C HIS A 454 -5.59 -0.71 0.05
N SER A 455 -5.61 -1.07 -1.23
CA SER A 455 -5.30 -2.44 -1.64
C SER A 455 -3.85 -2.85 -1.35
N GLU A 456 -3.65 -4.10 -0.95
CA GLU A 456 -2.32 -4.72 -0.79
C GLU A 456 -1.47 -4.62 -2.08
N LYS A 457 -2.11 -4.67 -3.26
CA LYS A 457 -1.41 -4.51 -4.54
C LYS A 457 -0.76 -3.12 -4.67
N ALA A 458 -1.45 -2.07 -4.27
CA ALA A 458 -0.90 -0.71 -4.29
C ALA A 458 0.31 -0.59 -3.34
N LEU A 459 0.23 -1.25 -2.19
CA LEU A 459 1.30 -1.29 -1.21
C LEU A 459 2.53 -2.06 -1.71
N ASN A 460 2.33 -3.27 -2.26
CA ASN A 460 3.39 -4.06 -2.91
C ASN A 460 4.11 -3.24 -4.00
N ASN A 461 3.35 -2.56 -4.86
CA ASN A 461 3.92 -1.70 -5.90
C ASN A 461 4.70 -0.50 -5.31
N THR A 462 4.25 0.04 -4.18
CA THR A 462 4.94 1.14 -3.49
C THR A 462 6.27 0.67 -2.92
N ILE A 463 6.30 -0.50 -2.27
CA ILE A 463 7.54 -1.12 -1.76
C ILE A 463 8.54 -1.37 -2.90
N ILE A 464 8.06 -1.93 -4.02
CA ILE A 464 8.91 -2.18 -5.19
C ILE A 464 9.53 -0.87 -5.69
N LYS A 465 8.74 0.19 -5.85
CA LYS A 465 9.24 1.51 -6.29
C LYS A 465 10.23 2.15 -5.32
N MET A 466 10.06 1.97 -4.00
CA MET A 466 11.00 2.46 -3.00
C MET A 466 12.36 1.74 -3.04
N ALA A 467 12.40 0.54 -3.63
CA ALA A 467 13.61 -0.28 -3.76
C ALA A 467 14.27 -0.22 -5.15
N GLN A 468 13.59 0.37 -6.15
CA GLN A 468 14.11 0.50 -7.51
C GLN A 468 15.35 1.41 -7.57
N HIS A 469 16.32 1.03 -8.41
CA HIS A 469 17.61 1.69 -8.52
C HIS A 469 18.14 1.76 -9.96
N HIS A 470 17.29 1.53 -10.96
CA HIS A 470 17.66 1.69 -12.38
C HIS A 470 17.70 3.19 -12.75
N VAL A 471 18.40 3.54 -13.84
CA VAL A 471 18.55 4.92 -14.31
C VAL A 471 17.19 5.58 -14.51
N GLY A 472 17.00 6.76 -13.91
CA GLY A 472 15.71 7.49 -13.92
C GLY A 472 14.74 7.12 -12.78
N SER A 473 15.12 6.24 -11.85
CA SER A 473 14.35 5.94 -10.63
C SER A 473 14.90 6.68 -9.40
N ASN A 474 15.23 6.00 -8.29
CA ASN A 474 15.75 6.64 -7.07
C ASN A 474 17.28 6.81 -7.16
N ASN A 475 17.82 7.99 -6.84
CA ASN A 475 19.26 8.17 -6.67
C ASN A 475 19.77 7.42 -5.43
N LEU A 476 18.97 7.42 -4.36
CA LEU A 476 19.29 6.77 -3.10
C LEU A 476 18.08 5.97 -2.58
N PRO A 477 17.90 4.72 -3.03
CA PRO A 477 16.76 3.90 -2.63
C PRO A 477 16.81 3.59 -1.13
N LEU A 478 15.73 3.85 -0.42
CA LEU A 478 15.62 3.60 1.02
C LEU A 478 15.52 2.11 1.37
N LEU A 479 15.13 1.31 0.38
CA LEU A 479 15.01 -0.13 0.49
C LEU A 479 15.97 -0.81 -0.49
N GLN A 480 16.54 -1.94 -0.09
CA GLN A 480 17.36 -2.74 -0.97
C GLN A 480 16.49 -3.69 -1.80
N SER A 481 16.73 -3.73 -3.11
CA SER A 481 16.12 -4.70 -4.02
C SER A 481 16.87 -6.05 -3.98
N LEU A 482 16.23 -7.10 -3.47
CA LEU A 482 16.76 -8.48 -3.49
C LEU A 482 15.86 -9.36 -4.37
N GLY A 483 16.24 -9.46 -5.65
CA GLY A 483 15.44 -10.09 -6.71
C GLY A 483 15.21 -9.12 -7.88
N GLN A 484 14.30 -9.48 -8.81
CA GLN A 484 13.99 -8.67 -9.99
C GLN A 484 12.93 -7.60 -9.68
N PHE A 485 13.36 -6.42 -9.22
CA PHE A 485 12.49 -5.29 -8.85
C PHE A 485 12.08 -4.40 -10.04
N GLY A 486 12.39 -4.86 -11.25
CA GLY A 486 12.12 -4.16 -12.50
C GLY A 486 13.28 -3.28 -12.92
N THR A 487 13.42 -3.12 -14.23
CA THR A 487 14.59 -2.57 -14.89
C THR A 487 14.22 -1.34 -15.71
N ARG A 488 15.22 -0.69 -16.30
CA ARG A 488 14.97 0.45 -17.20
C ARG A 488 14.25 0.05 -18.50
N ILE A 489 14.21 -1.24 -18.85
CA ILE A 489 13.58 -1.74 -20.08
C ILE A 489 12.10 -1.32 -20.15
N ALA A 490 11.40 -1.43 -19.02
CA ALA A 490 9.97 -1.09 -18.90
C ALA A 490 9.68 -0.08 -17.78
N GLY A 491 10.69 0.70 -17.35
CA GLY A 491 10.55 1.67 -16.26
C GLY A 491 10.07 1.02 -14.95
N GLY A 492 10.57 -0.19 -14.66
CA GLY A 492 10.24 -0.94 -13.47
C GLY A 492 8.90 -1.70 -13.50
N GLN A 493 8.14 -1.67 -14.59
CA GLN A 493 6.88 -2.43 -14.73
C GLN A 493 7.11 -3.94 -14.94
N ASP A 494 8.33 -4.32 -15.30
CA ASP A 494 8.84 -5.68 -15.47
C ASP A 494 9.29 -6.33 -14.15
N ALA A 495 8.92 -5.74 -13.00
CA ALA A 495 9.17 -6.33 -11.69
C ALA A 495 8.45 -7.69 -11.54
N ALA A 496 9.11 -8.64 -10.88
CA ALA A 496 8.52 -9.95 -10.61
C ALA A 496 7.38 -9.87 -9.57
N ASP A 497 6.63 -10.96 -9.43
CA ASP A 497 5.56 -11.05 -8.44
C ASP A 497 6.11 -10.81 -7.00
N PRO A 498 5.45 -9.95 -6.19
CA PRO A 498 5.88 -9.62 -4.83
C PRO A 498 6.16 -10.82 -3.91
N ARG A 499 5.59 -12.00 -4.21
CA ARG A 499 5.82 -13.24 -3.44
C ARG A 499 7.24 -13.80 -3.59
N TYR A 500 7.94 -13.47 -4.68
CA TYR A 500 9.32 -13.90 -4.96
C TYR A 500 10.35 -12.84 -4.57
N LEU A 501 9.92 -11.59 -4.41
CA LEU A 501 10.80 -10.47 -4.11
C LEU A 501 11.08 -10.36 -2.62
N ARG A 502 12.33 -10.03 -2.27
CA ARG A 502 12.76 -9.77 -0.89
C ARG A 502 13.35 -8.37 -0.79
N THR A 503 13.23 -7.77 0.38
CA THR A 503 13.73 -6.42 0.64
C THR A 503 14.15 -6.26 2.10
N LYS A 504 14.93 -5.21 2.38
CA LYS A 504 15.36 -4.76 3.71
C LYS A 504 15.73 -3.28 3.63
N LEU A 505 15.96 -2.63 4.77
CA LEU A 505 16.44 -1.25 4.77
C LEU A 505 17.84 -1.19 4.14
N SER A 506 18.06 -0.21 3.26
CA SER A 506 19.39 0.09 2.75
C SER A 506 20.32 0.50 3.90
N PRO A 507 21.63 0.22 3.83
CA PRO A 507 22.59 0.61 4.86
C PRO A 507 22.54 2.10 5.22
N GLU A 508 22.30 2.94 4.22
CA GLU A 508 22.24 4.40 4.33
C GLU A 508 20.97 4.87 5.05
N THR A 509 19.87 4.08 5.00
CA THR A 509 18.56 4.49 5.51
C THR A 509 18.57 4.78 7.00
N ARG A 510 19.30 4.01 7.81
CA ARG A 510 19.33 4.27 9.27
C ARG A 510 20.24 5.44 9.66
N ILE A 511 21.14 5.84 8.77
CA ILE A 511 21.95 7.06 8.94
C ILE A 511 21.11 8.27 8.53
N LEU A 512 20.35 8.12 7.43
CA LEU A 512 19.43 9.15 6.95
C LEU A 512 18.35 9.48 7.98
N PHE A 513 17.81 8.46 8.63
CA PHE A 513 16.77 8.56 9.66
C PHE A 513 17.33 8.08 11.00
N PRO A 514 18.02 8.93 11.79
CA PRO A 514 18.66 8.53 13.05
C PRO A 514 17.68 7.90 14.05
N LYS A 515 18.14 6.93 14.84
CA LYS A 515 17.28 6.23 15.82
C LYS A 515 16.80 7.12 16.94
N GLU A 516 17.67 8.04 17.31
CA GLU A 516 17.39 9.06 18.28
C GLU A 516 16.15 9.85 17.86
N ASP A 517 15.92 10.05 16.54
CA ASP A 517 14.80 10.81 16.02
C ASP A 517 13.44 10.09 16.04
N ASP A 518 13.43 8.76 16.12
CA ASP A 518 12.19 7.97 16.07
C ASP A 518 11.23 8.31 17.21
N LYS A 519 11.77 8.58 18.41
CA LYS A 519 10.98 8.94 19.60
C LYS A 519 10.41 10.36 19.50
N TYR A 520 10.98 11.23 18.65
CA TYR A 520 10.54 12.62 18.49
C TYR A 520 9.42 12.76 17.47
N ALA A 521 9.35 11.89 16.46
CA ALA A 521 8.33 11.94 15.41
C ALA A 521 6.91 12.01 16.01
N ASP A 522 6.62 11.14 16.98
CA ASP A 522 5.31 11.08 17.66
C ASP A 522 5.05 12.28 18.61
N ALA A 523 6.09 12.83 19.26
CA ALA A 523 5.97 13.94 20.22
C ALA A 523 5.92 15.34 19.56
N LEU A 524 6.45 15.49 18.34
CA LEU A 524 6.57 16.78 17.63
C LEU A 524 5.28 17.28 16.99
N THR A 525 4.34 16.38 16.70
CA THR A 525 3.10 16.70 15.94
C THR A 525 1.88 16.92 16.82
N GLY A 526 2.04 16.94 18.14
CA GLY A 526 0.93 17.21 19.06
C GLY A 526 -0.15 16.13 19.12
N SER A 527 0.13 14.91 18.65
CA SER A 527 -0.76 13.76 18.85
C SER A 527 -0.69 13.29 20.32
N LEU A 528 -1.36 14.04 21.19
CA LEU A 528 -1.34 13.93 22.66
C LEU A 528 -2.01 12.67 23.24
N ASN A 529 -2.54 11.75 22.43
CA ASN A 529 -3.27 10.58 22.94
C ASN A 529 -2.45 9.30 22.77
N VAL A 530 -1.45 9.16 23.64
CA VAL A 530 -0.44 8.08 23.64
C VAL A 530 -0.99 6.76 24.19
N GLU A 531 -2.05 6.78 25.00
CA GLU A 531 -2.49 5.56 25.70
C GLU A 531 -3.41 4.65 24.86
N ASP A 532 -4.10 5.20 23.86
CA ASP A 532 -5.15 4.51 23.10
C ASP A 532 -4.76 4.19 21.64
N ARG A 533 -3.57 4.60 21.19
CA ARG A 533 -3.20 4.59 19.77
C ARG A 533 -1.86 3.88 19.49
N LYS A 534 -1.83 2.55 19.63
CA LYS A 534 -0.65 1.73 19.22
C LYS A 534 -0.39 1.70 17.71
N ASN A 535 -1.34 2.15 16.87
CA ASN A 535 -1.32 2.06 15.40
C ASN A 535 -1.54 3.42 14.69
N THR A 536 -0.98 4.53 15.18
CA THR A 536 -1.14 5.83 14.51
C THR A 536 -0.54 5.89 13.10
N GLU A 537 -1.09 6.79 12.28
CA GLU A 537 -0.46 7.21 11.04
C GLU A 537 0.89 7.88 11.33
N PRO A 538 1.98 7.48 10.65
CA PRO A 538 3.28 8.05 10.93
C PRO A 538 3.31 9.53 10.54
N THR A 539 3.75 10.32 11.50
CA THR A 539 4.13 11.73 11.32
C THR A 539 5.33 11.81 10.38
N PRO A 540 5.48 12.90 9.59
CA PRO A 540 6.67 13.07 8.77
C PRO A 540 7.95 12.83 9.56
N TYR A 541 8.86 12.05 8.98
CA TYR A 541 10.18 11.83 9.59
C TYR A 541 11.07 13.05 9.35
N TYR A 542 12.12 13.17 10.16
CA TYR A 542 13.15 14.18 9.99
C TYR A 542 14.45 13.52 9.54
N PRO A 543 14.65 13.30 8.22
CA PRO A 543 15.92 12.84 7.74
C PRO A 543 17.03 13.89 7.99
N ILE A 544 18.30 13.49 7.86
CA ILE A 544 19.44 14.44 7.98
C ILE A 544 19.64 15.31 6.73
N VAL A 545 19.00 14.97 5.60
CA VAL A 545 19.01 15.73 4.34
C VAL A 545 17.61 15.74 3.72
N PRO A 546 17.23 16.75 2.91
CA PRO A 546 15.92 16.81 2.27
C PRO A 546 15.79 15.75 1.18
N MET A 547 15.27 14.58 1.55
CA MET A 547 15.16 13.41 0.66
C MET A 547 14.28 13.63 -0.57
N VAL A 548 13.36 14.61 -0.50
CA VAL A 548 12.54 15.03 -1.64
C VAL A 548 13.36 15.53 -2.83
N LEU A 549 14.53 16.13 -2.58
CA LEU A 549 15.45 16.57 -3.63
C LEU A 549 16.34 15.43 -4.10
N VAL A 550 16.71 14.50 -3.21
CA VAL A 550 17.59 13.37 -3.56
C VAL A 550 16.88 12.40 -4.51
N ASN A 551 15.68 11.95 -4.16
CA ASN A 551 14.92 10.96 -4.94
C ASN A 551 13.84 11.57 -5.83
N GLY A 552 13.69 12.89 -5.82
CA GLY A 552 12.62 13.59 -6.51
C GLY A 552 11.24 13.21 -5.99
N CYS A 553 10.21 13.79 -6.60
CA CYS A 553 8.85 13.31 -6.43
C CYS A 553 7.97 13.64 -7.63
N ARG A 554 6.92 12.85 -7.81
CA ARG A 554 5.87 13.12 -8.79
C ARG A 554 4.51 12.83 -8.17
N GLY A 555 3.59 13.78 -8.26
CA GLY A 555 2.26 13.68 -7.68
C GLY A 555 1.21 14.44 -8.48
N ILE A 556 0.02 13.85 -8.61
CA ILE A 556 -1.14 14.51 -9.19
C ILE A 556 -2.24 14.47 -8.14
N ALA A 557 -2.69 15.64 -7.72
CA ALA A 557 -3.75 15.87 -6.75
C ALA A 557 -4.91 16.63 -7.38
N SER A 558 -5.99 16.77 -6.64
CA SER A 558 -7.18 17.49 -7.08
C SER A 558 -6.93 19.00 -7.02
N GLY A 559 -6.46 19.57 -8.13
CA GLY A 559 -6.16 21.00 -8.26
C GLY A 559 -4.67 21.37 -8.30
N TRP A 560 -3.80 20.46 -7.84
CA TRP A 560 -2.34 20.63 -7.87
C TRP A 560 -1.65 19.44 -8.52
N SER A 561 -0.47 19.70 -9.05
CA SER A 561 0.49 18.66 -9.39
C SER A 561 1.85 19.08 -8.84
N THR A 562 2.69 18.10 -8.57
CA THR A 562 4.04 18.33 -8.11
C THR A 562 5.00 17.47 -8.91
N PHE A 563 6.08 18.08 -9.37
CA PHE A 563 7.19 17.38 -9.97
C PHE A 563 8.49 18.02 -9.49
N ILE A 564 9.31 17.23 -8.84
CA ILE A 564 10.66 17.58 -8.39
C ILE A 564 11.59 16.54 -8.99
N PRO A 565 12.58 16.95 -9.81
CA PRO A 565 13.55 16.01 -10.36
C PRO A 565 14.53 15.55 -9.26
N ASN A 566 15.35 14.57 -9.59
CA ASN A 566 16.39 14.13 -8.68
C ASN A 566 17.58 15.11 -8.71
N TYR A 567 18.24 15.26 -7.58
CA TYR A 567 19.47 16.04 -7.41
C TYR A 567 20.57 15.15 -6.83
N LYS A 568 21.82 15.56 -7.07
CA LYS A 568 22.99 14.84 -6.58
C LYS A 568 23.10 15.01 -5.06
N LEU A 569 23.21 13.89 -4.35
CA LEU A 569 23.29 13.88 -2.88
C LEU A 569 24.44 14.77 -2.35
N LYS A 570 25.59 14.75 -3.02
CA LYS A 570 26.76 15.55 -2.61
C LYS A 570 26.45 17.04 -2.60
N ASP A 571 25.74 17.54 -3.61
CA ASP A 571 25.41 18.96 -3.76
C ASP A 571 24.35 19.38 -2.72
N VAL A 572 23.38 18.51 -2.45
CA VAL A 572 22.40 18.70 -1.37
C VAL A 572 23.09 18.79 0.00
N ILE A 573 24.03 17.88 0.31
CA ILE A 573 24.78 17.91 1.58
C ILE A 573 25.60 19.20 1.66
N SER A 574 26.31 19.58 0.60
CA SER A 574 27.11 20.80 0.58
C SER A 574 26.28 22.04 0.87
N ASN A 575 25.07 22.15 0.30
CA ASN A 575 24.17 23.28 0.57
C ASN A 575 23.62 23.28 2.01
N VAL A 576 23.35 22.12 2.60
CA VAL A 576 23.00 22.02 4.02
C VAL A 576 24.18 22.46 4.90
N GLU A 577 25.41 22.04 4.57
CA GLU A 577 26.64 22.45 5.27
C GLU A 577 26.89 23.97 5.17
N ARG A 578 26.63 24.57 4.01
CA ARG A 578 26.68 26.03 3.82
C ARG A 578 25.75 26.73 4.80
N LEU A 579 24.49 26.31 4.90
CA LEU A 579 23.55 26.88 5.87
C LEU A 579 23.99 26.67 7.33
N LEU A 580 24.60 25.52 7.64
CA LEU A 580 25.17 25.26 8.96
C LEU A 580 26.35 26.19 9.29
N ASN A 581 27.10 26.63 8.28
CA ASN A 581 28.17 27.63 8.36
C ASN A 581 27.66 29.07 8.21
N ASP A 582 26.35 29.29 8.17
CA ASP A 582 25.72 30.60 7.97
C ASP A 582 26.09 31.25 6.61
N GLU A 583 26.37 30.42 5.60
CA GLU A 583 26.61 30.79 4.20
C GLU A 583 25.33 30.64 3.36
N ARG A 584 25.29 31.32 2.20
CA ARG A 584 24.18 31.19 1.24
C ARG A 584 24.25 29.87 0.47
N THR A 585 23.09 29.34 0.09
CA THR A 585 22.99 28.17 -0.79
C THR A 585 23.42 28.50 -2.22
N GLU A 586 23.90 27.50 -2.94
CA GLU A 586 24.27 27.59 -4.36
C GLU A 586 23.21 26.92 -5.26
N PRO A 587 23.05 27.42 -6.51
CA PRO A 587 22.28 26.75 -7.55
C PRO A 587 22.67 25.27 -7.71
N MET A 588 21.67 24.41 -7.88
CA MET A 588 21.86 22.98 -8.14
C MET A 588 21.11 22.61 -9.40
N ASP A 589 21.70 21.75 -10.22
CA ASP A 589 21.07 21.23 -11.43
C ASP A 589 20.59 19.78 -11.23
N PRO A 590 19.50 19.38 -11.91
CA PRO A 590 19.00 18.01 -11.87
C PRO A 590 20.08 16.99 -12.24
N TRP A 591 20.09 15.87 -11.53
CA TRP A 591 21.07 14.80 -11.70
C TRP A 591 20.50 13.45 -11.31
N TYR A 592 20.75 12.44 -12.14
CA TYR A 592 20.24 11.08 -11.97
C TYR A 592 21.38 10.06 -11.86
N GLU A 593 21.32 9.20 -10.85
CA GLU A 593 22.33 8.16 -10.61
C GLU A 593 22.43 7.21 -11.81
N GLY A 594 23.66 7.03 -12.31
CA GLY A 594 23.97 6.12 -13.43
C GLY A 594 23.58 6.62 -14.82
N PHE A 595 23.05 7.84 -14.95
CA PHE A 595 22.75 8.44 -16.25
C PHE A 595 24.03 8.94 -16.94
N GLU A 596 24.30 8.46 -18.16
CA GLU A 596 25.50 8.82 -18.92
C GLU A 596 25.25 9.88 -20.02
N GLY A 597 24.02 10.37 -20.13
CA GLY A 597 23.66 11.44 -21.07
C GLY A 597 24.00 12.82 -20.54
N THR A 598 23.47 13.86 -21.19
CA THR A 598 23.70 15.26 -20.77
C THR A 598 22.39 15.92 -20.35
N ILE A 599 22.44 16.71 -19.28
CA ILE A 599 21.34 17.55 -18.80
C ILE A 599 21.80 19.00 -18.95
N THR A 600 21.02 19.81 -19.66
CA THR A 600 21.34 21.21 -19.91
C THR A 600 20.15 22.09 -19.57
N LYS A 601 20.41 23.32 -19.14
CA LYS A 601 19.36 24.29 -18.80
C LYS A 601 18.82 24.94 -20.08
N ASP A 602 17.49 24.93 -20.25
CA ASP A 602 16.77 25.44 -21.43
C ASP A 602 15.76 26.52 -21.03
N GLY A 603 16.28 27.60 -20.43
CA GLY A 603 15.50 28.72 -19.89
C GLY A 603 15.20 28.62 -18.39
N GLU A 604 14.28 29.46 -17.92
CA GLU A 604 13.85 29.44 -16.53
C GLU A 604 12.99 28.20 -16.24
N ASN A 605 13.36 27.47 -15.19
CA ASN A 605 12.66 26.29 -14.70
C ASN A 605 12.46 25.16 -15.73
N ARG A 606 13.37 25.06 -16.72
CA ARG A 606 13.33 24.04 -17.77
C ARG A 606 14.72 23.49 -18.05
N TYR A 607 14.79 22.18 -18.21
CA TYR A 607 15.99 21.44 -18.55
C TYR A 607 15.70 20.50 -19.72
N LYS A 608 16.69 20.34 -20.61
CA LYS A 608 16.72 19.34 -21.67
C LYS A 608 17.63 18.21 -21.24
N THR A 609 17.14 16.97 -21.35
CA THR A 609 17.97 15.77 -21.20
C THR A 609 18.19 15.12 -22.55
N PHE A 610 19.43 14.79 -22.84
CA PHE A 610 19.86 14.22 -24.10
C PHE A 610 20.42 12.82 -23.88
N GLY A 611 20.02 11.89 -24.75
CA GLY A 611 20.69 10.60 -24.87
C GLY A 611 22.12 10.74 -25.41
N ARG A 612 22.86 9.65 -25.36
CA ARG A 612 24.21 9.54 -25.92
C ARG A 612 24.15 8.82 -27.26
N LEU A 613 24.78 9.44 -28.26
CA LEU A 613 24.85 8.96 -29.63
C LEU A 613 26.31 8.95 -30.06
N GLU A 614 26.76 7.84 -30.60
CA GLU A 614 28.12 7.65 -31.11
C GLU A 614 28.06 7.24 -32.59
N GLU A 615 29.03 7.70 -33.38
CA GLU A 615 29.19 7.24 -34.76
C GLU A 615 29.88 5.87 -34.78
N SER A 616 29.42 4.95 -35.63
CA SER A 616 30.04 3.62 -35.72
C SER A 616 31.35 3.67 -36.52
N SER A 617 32.40 3.05 -35.99
CA SER A 617 33.73 2.92 -36.61
C SER A 617 33.70 2.07 -37.90
N GLY A 618 33.23 2.65 -39.00
CA GLY A 618 33.24 2.00 -40.32
C GLY A 618 32.09 2.35 -41.25
N ASN A 619 30.99 2.94 -40.75
CA ASN A 619 29.87 3.39 -41.59
C ASN A 619 29.30 4.73 -41.09
N ALA A 620 29.41 5.78 -41.90
CA ALA A 620 28.91 7.11 -41.60
C ALA A 620 27.37 7.19 -41.50
N GLU A 621 26.65 6.19 -42.00
CA GLU A 621 25.18 6.10 -41.94
C GLU A 621 24.67 5.30 -40.73
N THR A 622 25.58 4.78 -39.92
CA THR A 622 25.23 4.02 -38.71
C THR A 622 25.49 4.83 -37.46
N ARG A 623 24.48 4.90 -36.59
CA ARG A 623 24.58 5.51 -35.26
C ARG A 623 24.39 4.46 -34.18
N LEU A 624 25.14 4.58 -33.10
CA LEU A 624 25.02 3.76 -31.91
C LEU A 624 24.45 4.60 -30.76
N VAL A 625 23.24 4.25 -30.33
CA VAL A 625 22.63 4.82 -29.12
C VAL A 625 23.16 4.03 -27.92
N THR A 626 23.93 4.71 -27.07
CA THR A 626 24.50 4.12 -25.84
C THR A 626 23.76 4.56 -24.58
N GLU A 627 22.93 5.61 -24.65
CA GLU A 627 22.10 6.07 -23.54
C GLU A 627 20.81 6.73 -24.03
N LEU A 628 19.70 6.46 -23.33
CA LEU A 628 18.39 7.08 -23.58
C LEU A 628 18.13 8.24 -22.61
N PRO A 629 17.38 9.27 -23.01
CA PRO A 629 16.99 10.36 -22.12
C PRO A 629 16.23 9.90 -20.88
N ILE A 630 16.19 10.75 -19.86
CA ILE A 630 15.45 10.47 -18.63
C ILE A 630 13.95 10.31 -18.94
N GLU A 631 13.32 9.32 -18.31
CA GLU A 631 11.94 8.85 -18.53
C GLU A 631 11.64 8.19 -19.89
N VAL A 632 12.68 7.87 -20.68
CA VAL A 632 12.56 7.07 -21.90
C VAL A 632 13.03 5.63 -21.64
N TRP A 633 12.07 4.70 -21.66
CA TRP A 633 12.32 3.27 -21.43
C TRP A 633 12.63 2.55 -22.74
N THR A 634 13.49 1.54 -22.70
CA THR A 634 13.96 0.81 -23.90
C THR A 634 12.80 0.28 -24.75
N ASN A 635 11.82 -0.40 -24.15
CA ASN A 635 10.67 -0.94 -24.90
C ASN A 635 9.83 0.16 -25.55
N ASN A 636 9.64 1.29 -24.86
CA ASN A 636 8.87 2.42 -25.37
C ASN A 636 9.58 3.06 -26.56
N TYR A 637 10.91 3.19 -26.46
CA TYR A 637 11.75 3.73 -27.52
C TYR A 637 11.77 2.81 -28.75
N VAL A 638 12.03 1.52 -28.57
CA VAL A 638 11.99 0.52 -29.65
C VAL A 638 10.62 0.50 -30.34
N SER A 639 9.54 0.50 -29.57
CA SER A 639 8.17 0.58 -30.12
C SER A 639 7.92 1.88 -30.91
N SER A 640 8.61 2.97 -30.57
CA SER A 640 8.53 4.23 -31.31
C SER A 640 9.31 4.18 -32.63
N LEU A 641 10.43 3.46 -32.66
CA LEU A 641 11.20 3.19 -33.87
C LEU A 641 10.39 2.32 -34.85
N ASP A 642 9.68 1.31 -34.36
CA ASP A 642 8.80 0.45 -35.19
C ASP A 642 7.68 1.26 -35.85
N LYS A 643 6.96 2.08 -35.06
CA LYS A 643 5.94 2.99 -35.60
C LYS A 643 6.53 4.01 -36.58
N GLY A 644 7.79 4.40 -36.34
CA GLY A 644 8.59 5.19 -37.25
C GLY A 644 8.81 4.48 -38.58
N LYS A 645 9.10 3.18 -38.62
CA LYS A 645 9.23 2.44 -39.89
C LYS A 645 7.92 2.37 -40.67
N GLU A 646 6.78 2.23 -39.98
CA GLU A 646 5.47 1.96 -40.60
C GLU A 646 4.72 3.21 -41.09
N ASN A 647 4.84 4.36 -40.42
CA ASN A 647 4.10 5.58 -40.75
C ASN A 647 4.98 6.58 -41.50
N ARG A 648 4.48 7.26 -42.57
CA ARG A 648 5.16 8.40 -43.23
C ARG A 648 5.23 9.67 -42.35
N GLY A 649 5.78 9.59 -41.14
CA GLY A 649 6.00 10.71 -40.21
C GLY A 649 7.46 11.21 -40.18
N LYS A 650 7.76 12.27 -39.40
CA LYS A 650 9.11 12.89 -39.36
C LYS A 650 10.27 11.93 -39.05
N VAL A 651 10.07 10.92 -38.20
CA VAL A 651 11.11 9.93 -37.82
C VAL A 651 11.32 8.84 -38.89
N SER A 652 10.26 8.48 -39.61
CA SER A 652 10.25 7.44 -40.68
C SER A 652 11.09 7.77 -41.91
N ALA A 653 11.30 9.07 -42.12
CA ALA A 653 12.02 9.58 -43.27
C ALA A 653 13.53 9.29 -43.17
N PHE A 654 14.04 9.02 -41.96
CA PHE A 654 15.47 8.93 -41.70
C PHE A 654 15.96 7.54 -41.28
N ILE A 655 15.08 6.65 -40.84
CA ILE A 655 15.48 5.31 -40.36
C ILE A 655 15.21 4.25 -41.42
N GLU A 656 16.24 3.46 -41.75
CA GLU A 656 16.14 2.30 -42.63
C GLU A 656 15.96 1.01 -41.80
N ASN A 657 16.90 0.75 -40.90
CA ASN A 657 16.85 -0.39 -40.00
C ASN A 657 17.38 -0.07 -38.61
N TYR A 658 17.15 -0.96 -37.64
CA TYR A 658 17.78 -0.88 -36.33
C TYR A 658 17.99 -2.28 -35.76
N LEU A 659 18.96 -2.42 -34.87
CA LEU A 659 19.26 -3.62 -34.11
C LEU A 659 19.41 -3.26 -32.64
N ASP A 660 18.55 -3.83 -31.79
CA ASP A 660 18.62 -3.68 -30.34
C ASP A 660 19.45 -4.81 -29.71
N ARG A 661 20.50 -4.42 -28.97
CA ARG A 661 21.35 -5.29 -28.16
C ARG A 661 21.41 -4.81 -26.70
N SER A 662 20.42 -4.04 -26.27
CA SER A 662 20.31 -3.52 -24.91
C SER A 662 20.09 -4.66 -23.91
N ASN A 663 20.51 -4.42 -22.66
CA ASN A 663 20.23 -5.32 -21.54
C ASN A 663 19.46 -4.55 -20.44
N ASP A 664 19.40 -5.10 -19.24
CA ASP A 664 18.68 -4.54 -18.09
C ASP A 664 19.29 -3.25 -17.52
N THR A 665 20.55 -2.95 -17.84
CA THR A 665 21.30 -1.81 -17.27
C THR A 665 21.81 -0.84 -18.34
N THR A 666 22.36 -1.36 -19.43
CA THR A 666 22.98 -0.59 -20.53
C THR A 666 22.12 -0.61 -21.78
N VAL A 667 22.09 0.52 -22.49
CA VAL A 667 21.43 0.66 -23.79
C VAL A 667 22.45 0.44 -24.91
N SER A 668 22.09 -0.34 -25.91
CA SER A 668 22.90 -0.49 -27.13
C SER A 668 21.97 -0.71 -28.32
N ILE A 669 21.62 0.36 -29.01
CA ILE A 669 20.72 0.32 -30.17
C ILE A 669 21.47 0.88 -31.37
N GLN A 670 21.76 0.02 -32.33
CA GLN A 670 22.36 0.42 -33.59
C GLN A 670 21.24 0.84 -34.56
N ILE A 671 21.31 2.06 -35.07
CA ILE A 671 20.35 2.63 -36.01
C ILE A 671 21.05 2.86 -37.35
N GLU A 672 20.48 2.32 -38.42
CA GLU A 672 20.91 2.56 -39.80
C GLU A 672 20.02 3.66 -40.40
N LEU A 673 20.65 4.76 -40.77
CA LEU A 673 19.98 5.92 -41.32
C LEU A 673 19.92 5.83 -42.86
N LYS A 674 18.82 6.33 -43.43
CA LYS A 674 18.71 6.52 -44.89
C LYS A 674 19.69 7.61 -45.32
N LYS A 675 20.30 7.43 -46.49
CA LYS A 675 21.15 8.45 -47.14
C LYS A 675 20.40 9.77 -47.31
N THR A 676 20.87 10.82 -46.65
CA THR A 676 20.35 12.18 -46.80
C THR A 676 21.45 13.17 -47.15
N GLU A 677 21.20 14.06 -48.11
CA GLU A 677 22.17 15.07 -48.57
C GLU A 677 22.41 16.21 -47.55
N LYS A 678 21.54 16.34 -46.54
CA LYS A 678 21.63 17.39 -45.52
C LYS A 678 22.47 16.92 -44.32
N LYS A 679 23.60 17.58 -44.06
CA LYS A 679 24.33 17.43 -42.79
C LYS A 679 23.52 18.04 -41.65
N MET A 680 23.10 17.23 -40.69
CA MET A 680 22.43 17.67 -39.46
C MET A 680 23.47 17.96 -38.38
N THR A 681 23.14 18.85 -37.47
CA THR A 681 23.93 19.01 -36.23
C THR A 681 23.66 17.83 -35.28
N PRO A 682 24.58 17.50 -34.35
CA PRO A 682 24.38 16.42 -33.38
C PRO A 682 23.11 16.59 -32.51
N GLU A 683 22.70 17.84 -32.25
CA GLU A 683 21.49 18.13 -31.47
C GLU A 683 20.21 17.89 -32.28
N GLU A 684 20.16 18.36 -33.52
CA GLU A 684 19.04 18.09 -34.43
C GLU A 684 18.87 16.59 -34.68
N GLU A 685 19.98 15.86 -34.80
CA GLU A 685 19.97 14.41 -34.98
C GLU A 685 19.38 13.71 -33.75
N LYS A 686 19.78 14.10 -32.53
CA LYS A 686 19.19 13.58 -31.30
C LYS A 686 17.71 13.91 -31.18
N GLU A 687 17.27 15.10 -31.58
CA GLU A 687 15.85 15.48 -31.55
C GLU A 687 15.02 14.63 -32.51
N ILE A 688 15.49 14.44 -33.75
CA ILE A 688 14.80 13.65 -34.78
C ILE A 688 14.71 12.18 -34.39
N LEU A 689 15.74 11.63 -33.75
CA LEU A 689 15.73 10.26 -33.24
C LEU A 689 14.94 10.09 -31.94
N GLY A 690 14.38 11.16 -31.36
CA GLY A 690 13.63 11.09 -30.11
C GLY A 690 14.52 10.87 -28.87
N LEU A 691 15.81 11.23 -28.97
CA LEU A 691 16.82 11.18 -27.90
C LEU A 691 16.90 12.52 -27.13
N THR A 692 15.78 13.24 -27.03
CA THR A 692 15.66 14.46 -26.23
C THR A 692 14.36 14.46 -25.45
N THR A 693 14.42 14.75 -24.14
CA THR A 693 13.23 14.98 -23.30
C THR A 693 13.35 16.27 -22.49
N MET A 694 12.21 16.82 -22.09
CA MET A 694 12.13 18.03 -21.27
C MET A 694 11.81 17.68 -19.81
N LEU A 695 12.54 18.28 -18.88
CA LEU A 695 12.23 18.31 -17.46
C LEU A 695 11.81 19.74 -17.08
N SER A 696 10.63 19.91 -16.51
CA SER A 696 10.16 21.21 -16.01
C SER A 696 10.23 21.24 -14.50
N THR A 697 10.90 22.25 -13.92
CA THR A 697 11.00 22.46 -12.47
C THR A 697 10.05 23.56 -11.97
N GLY A 698 9.10 24.02 -12.79
CA GLY A 698 8.23 25.16 -12.46
C GLY A 698 7.09 24.84 -11.49
N ASN A 699 6.96 23.59 -11.06
CA ASN A 699 5.77 23.09 -10.37
C ASN A 699 6.15 22.20 -9.17
N MET A 700 6.85 22.78 -8.21
CA MET A 700 7.29 22.11 -6.99
C MET A 700 6.35 22.46 -5.83
N TYR A 701 5.28 21.68 -5.67
CA TYR A 701 4.36 21.80 -4.53
C TYR A 701 4.64 20.73 -3.49
N LEU A 702 4.76 21.12 -2.22
CA LEU A 702 4.98 20.22 -1.09
C LEU A 702 4.15 20.68 0.11
N PHE A 703 3.87 19.76 1.02
CA PHE A 703 3.37 20.13 2.35
C PHE A 703 4.53 20.65 3.22
N ASP A 704 4.32 21.79 3.87
CA ASP A 704 5.27 22.39 4.80
C ASP A 704 5.23 21.72 6.20
N GLU A 705 5.86 22.34 7.21
CA GLU A 705 5.88 21.82 8.58
C GLU A 705 4.51 21.86 9.28
N ASN A 706 3.54 22.61 8.75
CA ASN A 706 2.20 22.79 9.30
C ASN A 706 1.12 22.07 8.46
N ASP A 707 1.51 21.13 7.60
CA ASP A 707 0.64 20.43 6.65
C ASP A 707 -0.10 21.35 5.65
N MET A 708 0.48 22.53 5.37
CA MET A 708 -0.04 23.47 4.38
C MET A 708 0.69 23.30 3.04
N ILE A 709 -0.05 23.32 1.93
CA ILE A 709 0.54 23.19 0.61
C ILE A 709 1.24 24.49 0.20
N LYS A 710 2.53 24.41 -0.11
CA LYS A 710 3.36 25.55 -0.52
C LYS A 710 3.99 25.28 -1.89
N LYS A 711 4.02 26.31 -2.75
CA LYS A 711 4.81 26.30 -3.99
C LYS A 711 6.23 26.78 -3.69
N TYR A 712 7.21 26.06 -4.21
CA TYR A 712 8.62 26.42 -4.17
C TYR A 712 9.08 26.80 -5.58
N GLU A 713 9.79 27.92 -5.73
CA GLU A 713 10.30 28.35 -7.04
C GLU A 713 11.68 27.75 -7.35
N SER A 714 12.40 27.32 -6.32
CA SER A 714 13.75 26.77 -6.44
C SER A 714 14.03 25.64 -5.44
N PRO A 715 14.95 24.69 -5.74
CA PRO A 715 15.35 23.68 -4.77
C PRO A 715 16.05 24.28 -3.54
N GLN A 716 16.62 25.48 -3.64
CA GLN A 716 17.24 26.21 -2.54
C GLN A 716 16.22 26.57 -1.46
N GLU A 717 15.05 27.08 -1.85
CA GLU A 717 13.96 27.39 -0.91
C GLU A 717 13.50 26.15 -0.12
N ILE A 718 13.48 24.98 -0.77
CA ILE A 718 13.17 23.71 -0.12
C ILE A 718 14.25 23.37 0.93
N ILE A 719 15.53 23.54 0.61
CA ILE A 719 16.64 23.30 1.55
C ILE A 719 16.56 24.28 2.73
N GLU A 720 16.26 25.56 2.49
CA GLU A 720 16.19 26.58 3.53
C GLU A 720 15.05 26.33 4.53
N ASP A 721 13.86 25.99 4.04
CA ASP A 721 12.74 25.63 4.92
C ASP A 721 13.00 24.32 5.65
N PHE A 722 13.52 23.30 4.95
CA PHE A 722 13.96 22.05 5.58
C PHE A 722 15.01 22.30 6.67
N TYR A 723 15.97 23.19 6.44
CA TYR A 723 17.01 23.52 7.39
C TYR A 723 16.44 24.10 8.68
N LYS A 724 15.50 25.05 8.58
CA LYS A 724 14.82 25.63 9.74
C LYS A 724 14.10 24.56 10.54
N SER A 725 13.28 23.72 9.90
CA SER A 725 12.54 22.66 10.58
C SER A 725 13.46 21.60 11.20
N ARG A 726 14.51 21.20 10.49
CA ARG A 726 15.47 20.18 10.96
C ARG A 726 16.34 20.70 12.10
N LEU A 727 16.78 21.96 12.08
CA LEU A 727 17.52 22.56 13.19
C LEU A 727 16.66 22.65 14.47
N LYS A 728 15.38 23.01 14.35
CA LYS A 728 14.42 22.93 15.47
C LYS A 728 14.34 21.49 16.03
N ALA A 729 14.31 20.48 15.14
CA ALA A 729 14.29 19.08 15.56
C ALA A 729 15.58 18.67 16.30
N TYR A 730 16.77 19.10 15.85
CA TYR A 730 18.02 18.82 16.57
C TYR A 730 18.07 19.46 17.97
N ASN A 731 17.53 20.68 18.13
CA ASN A 731 17.43 21.31 19.45
C ASN A 731 16.58 20.48 20.41
N LYS A 732 15.42 20.01 19.94
CA LYS A 732 14.53 19.15 20.72
C LYS A 732 15.18 17.79 21.00
N ARG A 733 15.86 17.19 20.01
CA ARG A 733 16.65 15.96 20.16
C ARG A 733 17.70 16.09 21.27
N LYS A 734 18.53 17.14 21.24
CA LYS A 734 19.56 17.36 22.25
C LYS A 734 18.95 17.44 23.65
N LYS A 735 17.86 18.21 23.82
CA LYS A 735 17.16 18.36 25.11
C LYS A 735 16.67 17.01 25.65
N HIS A 736 16.08 16.19 24.79
CA HIS A 736 15.60 14.86 25.19
C HIS A 736 16.73 13.87 25.46
N MET A 737 17.79 13.87 24.65
CA MET A 737 18.97 13.04 24.92
C MET A 737 19.55 13.35 26.29
N LEU A 738 19.65 14.63 26.66
CA LEU A 738 20.07 15.03 28.01
C LEU A 738 19.09 14.54 29.07
N MET A 739 17.78 14.73 28.88
CA MET A 739 16.76 14.26 29.82
C MET A 739 16.83 12.74 30.04
N GLU A 740 16.99 11.93 28.98
CA GLU A 740 17.10 10.46 29.09
C GLU A 740 18.39 10.05 29.82
N LEU A 741 19.53 10.67 29.48
CA LEU A 741 20.80 10.40 30.14
C LEU A 741 20.79 10.83 31.61
N GLU A 742 20.17 11.97 31.93
CA GLU A 742 19.99 12.44 33.31
C GLU A 742 19.08 11.50 34.11
N GLU A 743 18.00 11.00 33.52
CA GLU A 743 17.13 10.01 34.16
C GLU A 743 17.87 8.67 34.38
N GLU A 744 18.63 8.21 33.39
CA GLU A 744 19.49 7.03 33.50
C GLU A 744 20.54 7.20 34.60
N LEU A 745 21.19 8.38 34.66
CA LEU A 745 22.16 8.71 35.70
C LEU A 745 21.54 8.66 37.09
N LYS A 746 20.34 9.24 37.26
CA LYS A 746 19.59 9.19 38.53
C LYS A 746 19.27 7.74 38.93
N LYS A 747 18.80 6.91 37.98
CA LYS A 747 18.54 5.48 38.24
C LYS A 747 19.79 4.74 38.67
N LEU A 748 20.93 4.98 38.00
CA LEU A 748 22.22 4.39 38.36
C LEU A 748 22.71 4.86 39.73
N GLN A 749 22.56 6.14 40.07
CA GLN A 749 22.88 6.67 41.41
C GLN A 749 22.06 5.97 42.50
N CYS A 750 20.75 5.80 42.29
CA CYS A 750 19.89 5.05 43.20
C CYS A 750 20.31 3.58 43.31
N ARG A 751 20.68 2.91 42.20
CA ARG A 751 21.16 1.52 42.24
C ARG A 751 22.46 1.38 43.03
N VAL A 752 23.42 2.28 42.82
CA VAL A 752 24.70 2.30 43.55
C VAL A 752 24.44 2.49 45.04
N ALA A 753 23.60 3.45 45.43
CA ALA A 753 23.23 3.69 46.83
C ALA A 753 22.53 2.46 47.44
N PHE A 754 21.53 1.90 46.75
CA PHE A 754 20.79 0.74 47.23
C PHE A 754 21.67 -0.50 47.43
N VAL A 755 22.51 -0.84 46.44
CA VAL A 755 23.43 -1.97 46.56
C VAL A 755 24.43 -1.76 47.70
N THR A 756 24.93 -0.53 47.86
CA THR A 756 25.83 -0.18 48.98
C THR A 756 25.14 -0.39 50.33
N ASP A 757 23.89 0.06 50.48
CA ASP A 757 23.12 -0.07 51.72
C ASP A 757 22.80 -1.54 52.05
N VAL A 758 22.50 -2.37 51.04
CA VAL A 758 22.30 -3.82 51.20
C VAL A 758 23.61 -4.47 51.65
N MET A 759 24.74 -4.11 51.04
CA MET A 759 26.06 -4.66 51.38
C MET A 759 26.51 -4.26 52.79
N ASN A 760 26.20 -3.03 53.21
CA ASN A 760 26.49 -2.52 54.56
C ASN A 760 25.51 -3.05 55.61
N GLY A 761 24.46 -3.76 55.20
CA GLY A 761 23.42 -4.29 56.07
C GLY A 761 22.45 -3.24 56.61
N GLU A 762 22.46 -2.02 56.04
CA GLU A 762 21.55 -0.92 56.36
C GLU A 762 20.16 -1.14 55.79
N PHE A 763 20.05 -1.85 54.66
CA PHE A 763 18.78 -2.30 54.11
C PHE A 763 18.71 -3.83 54.16
N LYS A 764 17.61 -4.37 54.69
CA LYS A 764 17.39 -5.82 54.84
C LYS A 764 16.06 -6.23 54.23
N PHE A 765 16.11 -7.24 53.36
CA PHE A 765 14.91 -7.89 52.85
C PHE A 765 14.29 -8.75 53.96
N ASP A 766 13.18 -8.29 54.52
CA ASP A 766 12.39 -9.05 55.49
C ASP A 766 11.17 -9.69 54.81
N ILE A 767 11.13 -11.02 54.81
CA ILE A 767 10.06 -11.84 54.21
C ILE A 767 8.70 -11.57 54.88
N LYS A 768 8.70 -11.04 56.11
CA LYS A 768 7.47 -10.67 56.82
C LYS A 768 6.86 -9.37 56.34
N ARG A 769 7.60 -8.56 55.56
CA ARG A 769 7.13 -7.26 55.06
C ARG A 769 6.53 -7.43 53.66
N SER A 770 5.39 -6.77 53.44
CA SER A 770 4.80 -6.72 52.11
C SER A 770 5.65 -5.89 51.15
N ARG A 771 5.55 -6.18 49.85
CA ARG A 771 6.26 -5.42 48.80
C ARG A 771 5.90 -3.93 48.82
N ALA A 772 4.66 -3.59 49.16
CA ALA A 772 4.23 -2.19 49.31
C ALA A 772 4.95 -1.48 50.47
N GLN A 773 5.13 -2.16 51.62
CA GLN A 773 5.87 -1.61 52.75
C GLN A 773 7.37 -1.45 52.48
N LEU A 774 7.96 -2.33 51.67
CA LEU A 774 9.35 -2.18 51.23
C LEU A 774 9.48 -1.03 50.23
N TYR A 775 8.50 -0.88 49.32
CA TYR A 775 8.47 0.22 48.36
C TYR A 775 8.40 1.59 49.03
N GLU A 776 7.54 1.78 50.04
CA GLU A 776 7.45 3.07 50.74
C GLU A 776 8.72 3.43 51.52
N GLU A 777 9.44 2.45 52.08
CA GLU A 777 10.73 2.69 52.71
C GLU A 777 11.81 3.06 51.70
N VAL A 778 11.91 2.31 50.59
CA VAL A 778 12.86 2.59 49.51
C VAL A 778 12.56 3.96 48.90
N LYS A 779 11.29 4.26 48.62
CA LYS A 779 10.86 5.56 48.15
C LYS A 779 11.28 6.64 49.14
N GLY A 780 10.88 6.56 50.42
CA GLY A 780 11.24 7.57 51.42
C GLY A 780 12.75 7.76 51.62
N LYS A 781 13.55 6.68 51.55
CA LYS A 781 15.01 6.75 51.72
C LYS A 781 15.71 7.36 50.50
N TYR A 782 15.30 6.97 49.28
CA TYR A 782 16.00 7.34 48.05
C TYR A 782 15.39 8.51 47.28
N GLU A 783 14.18 8.95 47.65
CA GLU A 783 13.55 10.19 47.18
C GLU A 783 14.36 11.43 47.61
N ALA A 784 15.02 11.39 48.77
CA ALA A 784 15.93 12.43 49.25
C ALA A 784 17.27 12.48 48.50
N THR A 785 17.80 11.32 48.08
CA THR A 785 19.06 11.21 47.33
C THR A 785 18.90 11.39 45.81
N GLY A 786 17.68 11.24 45.27
CA GLY A 786 17.39 11.35 43.85
C GLY A 786 16.17 12.22 43.60
N ARG A 787 16.38 13.52 43.35
CA ARG A 787 15.28 14.46 43.02
C ARG A 787 14.52 13.98 41.76
N GLY A 788 13.31 13.48 41.95
CA GLY A 788 12.25 13.44 40.93
C GLY A 788 12.19 12.22 40.00
N LEU A 789 12.43 11.00 40.48
CA LEU A 789 12.00 9.78 39.77
C LEU A 789 10.53 9.46 40.13
N THR A 790 9.73 9.05 39.15
CA THR A 790 8.31 8.73 39.35
C THR A 790 8.07 7.33 39.92
N ASP A 791 9.04 6.42 39.81
CA ASP A 791 8.94 5.03 40.25
C ASP A 791 10.32 4.51 40.73
N TYR A 792 10.31 3.80 41.87
CA TYR A 792 11.48 3.19 42.51
C TYR A 792 11.43 1.65 42.52
N SER A 793 10.42 1.05 41.86
CA SER A 793 10.20 -0.41 41.81
C SER A 793 11.42 -1.17 41.27
N PHE A 794 12.15 -0.55 40.35
CA PHE A 794 13.36 -1.09 39.72
C PHE A 794 14.49 -1.45 40.71
N LEU A 795 14.48 -0.90 41.93
CA LEU A 795 15.43 -1.25 42.99
C LEU A 795 15.05 -2.56 43.67
N LEU A 796 13.75 -2.81 43.85
CA LEU A 796 13.22 -4.03 44.45
C LEU A 796 13.22 -5.23 43.49
N ASP A 797 13.40 -4.97 42.19
CA ASP A 797 13.54 -6.00 41.15
C ASP A 797 14.98 -6.51 41.00
N LEU A 798 15.94 -5.90 41.69
CA LEU A 798 17.31 -6.37 41.71
C LEU A 798 17.38 -7.74 42.40
N SER A 799 18.06 -8.68 41.74
CA SER A 799 18.36 -9.98 42.34
C SER A 799 19.28 -9.79 43.54
N PHE A 800 19.04 -10.52 44.64
CA PHE A 800 19.95 -10.50 45.80
C PHE A 800 21.40 -10.83 45.41
N LEU A 801 21.59 -11.73 44.43
CA LEU A 801 22.91 -12.11 43.91
C LEU A 801 23.63 -10.96 43.17
N SER A 802 22.90 -9.93 42.73
CA SER A 802 23.47 -8.73 42.11
C SER A 802 24.01 -7.71 43.12
N CYS A 803 23.81 -7.93 44.43
CA CYS A 803 24.38 -7.09 45.48
C CYS A 803 25.79 -7.58 45.85
N SER A 804 26.72 -7.54 44.90
CA SER A 804 28.12 -7.95 45.06
C SER A 804 29.09 -6.78 44.86
N LYS A 805 30.35 -6.96 45.27
CA LYS A 805 31.41 -5.96 45.05
C LYS A 805 31.66 -5.72 43.56
N GLU A 806 31.63 -6.77 42.75
CA GLU A 806 31.82 -6.70 41.30
C GLU A 806 30.70 -5.89 40.64
N THR A 807 29.45 -6.19 40.99
CA THR A 807 28.30 -5.45 40.42
C THR A 807 28.28 -3.99 40.88
N LEU A 808 28.69 -3.70 42.12
CA LEU A 808 28.83 -2.32 42.59
C LEU A 808 29.85 -1.54 41.75
N GLN A 809 31.00 -2.15 41.45
CA GLN A 809 32.02 -1.54 40.58
C GLN A 809 31.46 -1.32 39.16
N ASP A 810 30.81 -2.33 38.57
CA ASP A 810 30.20 -2.21 37.24
C ASP A 810 29.16 -1.07 37.18
N LEU A 811 28.35 -0.91 38.23
CA LEU A 811 27.36 0.17 38.33
C LEU A 811 28.03 1.54 38.50
N GLN A 812 29.15 1.62 39.23
CA GLN A 812 29.93 2.86 39.37
C GLN A 812 30.58 3.26 38.04
N ASP A 813 31.17 2.30 37.33
CA ASP A 813 31.76 2.52 36.01
C ASP A 813 30.70 2.95 34.99
N ALA A 814 29.53 2.31 35.01
CA ALA A 814 28.39 2.69 34.18
C ALA A 814 27.91 4.12 34.49
N ARG A 815 27.81 4.49 35.78
CA ARG A 815 27.45 5.84 36.22
C ARG A 815 28.44 6.88 35.71
N GLU A 816 29.74 6.62 35.83
CA GLU A 816 30.78 7.53 35.32
C GLU A 816 30.74 7.66 33.79
N ASN A 817 30.48 6.56 33.08
CA ASN A 817 30.33 6.58 31.63
C ASN A 817 29.11 7.41 31.19
N VAL A 818 27.95 7.27 31.85
CA VAL A 818 26.75 8.08 31.56
C VAL A 818 27.03 9.55 31.86
N ASN A 819 27.67 9.86 33.00
CA ASN A 819 28.03 11.25 33.34
C ASN A 819 28.96 11.87 32.29
N ARG A 820 29.94 11.10 31.78
CA ARG A 820 30.81 11.54 30.68
C ARG A 820 30.03 11.83 29.39
N LYS A 821 29.06 10.98 29.04
CA LYS A 821 28.19 11.21 27.87
C LYS A 821 27.32 12.46 28.01
N ILE A 822 26.83 12.75 29.22
CA ILE A 822 26.08 14.00 29.48
C ILE A 822 26.97 15.20 29.16
N ILE A 823 28.18 15.25 29.72
CA ILE A 823 29.14 16.34 29.46
C ILE A 823 29.45 16.46 27.96
N GLU A 824 29.62 15.33 27.26
CA GLU A 824 29.82 15.31 25.80
C GLU A 824 28.62 15.93 25.05
N VAL A 825 27.39 15.51 25.36
CA VAL A 825 26.19 16.04 24.71
C VAL A 825 25.95 17.52 25.05
N GLU A 826 26.23 17.95 26.29
CA GLU A 826 26.12 19.34 26.72
C GLU A 826 27.06 20.25 25.92
N THR A 827 28.30 19.82 25.71
CA THR A 827 29.31 20.60 24.96
C THR A 827 29.03 20.66 23.45
N LEU A 828 28.42 19.62 22.88
CA LEU A 828 28.10 19.58 21.45
C LEU A 828 26.95 20.53 21.08
N THR A 829 27.16 21.40 20.11
CA THR A 829 26.07 22.21 19.55
C THR A 829 25.18 21.36 18.63
N PRO A 830 23.87 21.67 18.50
CA PRO A 830 22.99 21.01 17.55
C PRO A 830 23.54 20.99 16.11
N LYS A 831 24.17 22.10 15.68
CA LYS A 831 24.85 22.21 14.40
C LYS A 831 26.02 21.21 14.28
N ALA A 832 26.82 21.02 15.33
CA ALA A 832 27.94 20.08 15.34
C ALA A 832 27.48 18.61 15.25
N ILE A 833 26.41 18.25 15.96
CA ILE A 833 25.80 16.92 15.87
C ILE A 833 25.38 16.64 14.42
N TRP A 834 24.69 17.60 13.80
CA TRP A 834 24.25 17.46 12.41
C TRP A 834 25.42 17.32 11.43
N LYS A 835 26.48 18.14 11.55
CA LYS A 835 27.69 18.02 10.73
C LYS A 835 28.33 16.63 10.83
N SER A 836 28.41 16.06 12.03
CA SER A 836 28.95 14.71 12.23
C SER A 836 28.12 13.65 11.49
N GLU A 837 26.79 13.75 11.52
CA GLU A 837 25.90 12.81 10.83
C GLU A 837 25.97 12.95 9.30
N LEU A 838 26.12 14.17 8.78
CA LEU A 838 26.34 14.42 7.34
C LEU A 838 27.66 13.80 6.87
N GLN A 839 28.73 13.90 7.67
CA GLN A 839 30.01 13.26 7.35
C GLN A 839 29.88 11.73 7.32
N LYS A 840 29.22 11.13 8.32
CA LYS A 840 28.94 9.68 8.34
C LYS A 840 28.18 9.22 7.09
N LEU A 841 27.21 10.02 6.62
CA LEU A 841 26.48 9.73 5.40
C LEU A 841 27.40 9.76 4.16
N ARG A 842 28.29 10.75 4.04
CA ARG A 842 29.28 10.82 2.95
C ARG A 842 30.16 9.58 2.93
N ASP A 843 30.74 9.22 4.08
CA ASP A 843 31.67 8.09 4.18
C ASP A 843 31.00 6.78 3.73
N VAL A 844 29.78 6.51 4.21
CA VAL A 844 29.05 5.28 3.88
C VAL A 844 28.60 5.25 2.41
N THR A 845 28.18 6.39 1.87
CA THR A 845 27.76 6.46 0.46
C THR A 845 28.93 6.27 -0.50
N GLU A 846 30.12 6.78 -0.18
CA GLU A 846 31.33 6.57 -0.99
C GLU A 846 31.80 5.10 -0.99
N ILE A 847 31.71 4.42 0.16
CA ILE A 847 31.97 2.98 0.27
C ILE A 847 30.95 2.19 -0.56
N SER A 848 29.67 2.53 -0.44
CA SER A 848 28.56 1.89 -1.18
C SER A 848 28.75 2.05 -2.70
N MET A 849 29.01 3.26 -3.18
CA MET A 849 29.30 3.54 -4.60
C MET A 849 30.52 2.77 -5.10
N SER A 850 31.62 2.78 -4.34
CA SER A 850 32.84 2.05 -4.69
C SER A 850 32.61 0.54 -4.80
N SER A 851 31.76 -0.01 -3.93
CA SER A 851 31.39 -1.43 -3.95
C SER A 851 30.52 -1.79 -5.16
N LYS A 852 29.61 -0.89 -5.57
CA LYS A 852 28.77 -1.04 -6.78
C LYS A 852 29.63 -1.03 -8.05
N LEU A 853 30.56 -0.08 -8.17
CA LEU A 853 31.52 0.02 -9.28
C LEU A 853 32.40 -1.24 -9.44
N LYS A 854 32.78 -1.89 -8.33
CA LYS A 854 33.53 -3.16 -8.37
C LYS A 854 32.69 -4.33 -8.85
N ARG A 855 31.40 -4.37 -8.50
CA ARG A 855 30.45 -5.41 -8.94
C ARG A 855 30.05 -5.26 -10.41
N THR A 856 29.89 -4.03 -10.90
CA THR A 856 29.56 -3.79 -12.33
C THR A 856 30.75 -4.04 -13.26
N ARG A 857 31.99 -3.87 -12.78
CA ARG A 857 33.21 -4.19 -13.54
C ARG A 857 33.58 -5.68 -13.61
N SER A 858 32.82 -6.58 -12.99
CA SER A 858 33.10 -8.03 -13.02
C SER A 858 31.96 -8.84 -13.63
N PRO A 859 31.95 -8.92 -14.97
CA PRO A 859 31.70 -10.19 -15.64
C PRO A 859 32.78 -10.41 -16.74
N GLY A 860 33.81 -11.20 -16.44
CA GLY A 860 34.73 -11.71 -17.46
C GLY A 860 36.20 -11.25 -17.36
N SER A 861 36.88 -11.51 -16.24
CA SER A 861 38.36 -11.58 -16.23
C SER A 861 38.88 -12.33 -15.00
N THR A 862 38.48 -13.59 -14.83
CA THR A 862 39.18 -14.51 -13.92
C THR A 862 39.28 -15.88 -14.58
N SER A 863 40.05 -15.96 -15.67
CA SER A 863 40.44 -17.26 -16.24
C SER A 863 41.85 -17.31 -16.83
N SER A 864 42.72 -16.31 -16.65
CA SER A 864 44.06 -16.35 -17.27
C SER A 864 45.26 -16.17 -16.33
N GLU A 865 45.06 -16.03 -15.01
CA GLU A 865 46.18 -15.73 -14.08
C GLU A 865 46.47 -16.81 -13.03
N LYS A 866 45.78 -17.96 -13.09
CA LYS A 866 46.06 -19.13 -12.24
C LYS A 866 46.75 -20.31 -12.94
N GLU A 867 47.07 -20.20 -14.23
CA GLU A 867 47.70 -21.29 -15.01
C GLU A 867 49.18 -21.04 -15.35
N ARG A 868 49.86 -20.11 -14.67
CA ARG A 868 51.32 -19.90 -14.82
C ARG A 868 52.17 -20.25 -13.59
N LYS A 869 51.59 -20.87 -12.58
CA LYS A 869 52.33 -21.54 -11.50
C LYS A 869 51.56 -22.78 -11.02
N ARG A 870 51.65 -23.87 -11.78
CA ARG A 870 51.59 -25.25 -11.29
C ARG A 870 52.12 -26.19 -12.36
#